data_AF-A0A8B6DAD6-F1
#
_entry.id   AF-A0A8B6DAD6-F1
#
_cell.length_a   1.000
_cell.length_b   1.000
_cell.length_c   1.000
_cell.angle_alpha   90.00
_cell.angle_beta   90.00
_cell.angle_gamma   90.00
#
_symmetry.space_group_name_H-M   'P 1'
#
loop_
_entity.id
_entity.type
_entity.pdbx_description
1 polymer ?
#
loop_
_entity_poly.entity_id
_entity_poly.type
_entity_poly.pdbx_seq_one_letter_code
_entity_poly.pdbx_strand_id
1 'polypeptide(L)'
;MDGNEIFKCIYCQLTTRDFGEIIDHNIINHGDVLLKIRIVNTLQTATQERTKNYNIISNEILRNGKIIIPNKETMTIKLSRLPEENDPFLHFQENKKSKMELPLETDISERATEFLFKQIQDLPIPQSDLQDEQEENVMETHGEHFLDTDNSTELYELLPSVIQTLKNEGEMDSYVKFNRLLAGNKLPLKNIAFLLFKDVVSWYSLDDSHKMRYSPEVKQFWRVGLKLFKGRFLRFMSGMKNQGQDIQRHLNPEDSAINFAVPDRKSLDGSDISETLKNLTPRIFHEMIDMLHEHDQDQLQTYKICFDGKKLNAGVDGQKSGDINLWGYEGPPSLQKVENMYENDLKCISSLERAISTLDIRHITDLAYVPESCKDGITETGKNVLTVISERLSALRKVKQKKEISLEKIKKICTTPEMNAKYSYAISAIRTFIYRIGACIDRLLNLVDTLGYALSVINDVSFLYCRGKICYLSEQQNYVCITGIQNNTIKRDDVSSLDTTFVKQKSTAWKTIRSFAKVTGSTCFDALGLGGLKKQKEHFEYVFSGKEKTEPSPEVKKYMQHGTVNEINCVATLVSKVLPVFYPTQSYFEEGCKVDYLDNNFMLLVSPDGSLRSSCEFGGKKPCFAVEIKCPYPGNVYKPKVYYELPHYYVPQILSEMSVLETNCIIFLCYSLESTIVFEADFDSMLWDQIMSRLIQCYGKADSKCPTKLPSDLKEFQEKMKQYCKDNVRLIAEVPSVVAKTCGHDVVSSDKNDAKYNQHKSLQQISAESCTVSNLNKTVYEIMETVKEAYGLTRHIATEVVVYLISDLNRSHIPERQHSVPIGYAMKGYSMTTDVMRNMVNDILEKCYHGGLYVPVISFDGQWYTIAVRSANNEPLTILQLMKDVYKQARSIKKSDMLKHMKQINLVPKLSNREEVFELIDNQVEDKITILNGKDVKTTIYTLLKKKETPYLLHTSSTVAALLFNNSTVEK
;
A
#
# COMPACT_ATOMS: atom_id res chain seq x y z
N MET A 1 14.01 20.57 60.97
CA MET A 1 12.63 20.19 61.38
C MET A 1 11.98 19.57 60.15
N ASP A 2 12.14 18.28 59.85
CA ASP A 2 12.28 17.06 60.69
C ASP A 2 11.00 16.64 61.43
N GLY A 3 10.81 15.31 61.55
CA GLY A 3 9.68 14.60 62.19
C GLY A 3 8.76 13.95 61.15
N ASN A 4 9.01 12.75 60.60
CA ASN A 4 9.68 11.52 61.07
C ASN A 4 8.86 10.68 62.09
N GLU A 5 7.99 9.80 61.58
CA GLU A 5 7.85 8.38 61.99
C GLU A 5 7.62 7.59 60.68
N ILE A 6 8.43 6.64 60.17
CA ILE A 6 9.41 5.65 60.68
C ILE A 6 8.79 4.25 60.96
N PHE A 7 9.53 3.21 60.53
CA PHE A 7 9.29 1.76 60.62
C PHE A 7 8.26 1.13 59.65
N LYS A 8 8.51 -0.03 58.99
CA LYS A 8 9.69 -0.62 58.28
C LYS A 8 9.37 -2.11 58.00
N CYS A 9 9.75 -2.63 56.83
CA CYS A 9 10.51 -3.90 56.76
C CYS A 9 11.28 -4.04 55.43
N ILE A 10 12.48 -4.64 55.50
CA ILE A 10 13.64 -4.60 54.56
C ILE A 10 14.58 -5.75 55.01
N TYR A 11 15.34 -6.52 54.21
CA TYR A 11 15.78 -6.49 52.79
C TYR A 11 16.18 -7.95 52.36
N CYS A 12 16.62 -8.31 51.15
CA CYS A 12 16.83 -7.57 49.88
C CYS A 12 16.23 -8.39 48.69
N GLN A 13 16.88 -8.98 47.68
CA GLN A 13 18.29 -9.12 47.24
C GLN A 13 18.42 -8.96 45.70
N LEU A 14 19.40 -8.15 45.28
CA LEU A 14 20.16 -8.28 44.02
C LEU A 14 21.61 -7.90 44.33
N THR A 15 22.57 -8.67 43.83
CA THR A 15 24.00 -8.45 44.08
C THR A 15 24.77 -8.26 42.78
N THR A 16 25.52 -7.16 42.72
CA THR A 16 26.76 -7.04 41.96
C THR A 16 27.87 -6.69 42.95
N ARG A 17 29.11 -7.06 42.62
CA ARG A 17 30.29 -6.80 43.46
C ARG A 17 31.49 -6.53 42.57
N ASP A 18 32.26 -5.51 42.96
CA ASP A 18 33.70 -5.29 42.77
C ASP A 18 34.26 -5.58 41.35
N PHE A 19 34.78 -4.59 40.61
CA PHE A 19 36.02 -3.87 40.95
C PHE A 19 36.21 -2.57 40.15
N GLY A 20 37.09 -1.68 40.66
CA GLY A 20 37.85 -0.73 39.81
C GLY A 20 37.46 0.74 39.94
N GLU A 21 38.12 1.45 40.86
CA GLU A 21 38.20 2.91 40.80
C GLU A 21 39.26 3.34 39.78
N ILE A 22 38.99 4.41 39.03
CA ILE A 22 39.88 5.57 38.81
C ILE A 22 39.05 6.62 38.04
N ILE A 23 38.96 7.81 38.62
CA ILE A 23 38.63 9.05 37.91
C ILE A 23 39.78 9.99 38.20
N ASP A 24 40.35 10.59 37.17
CA ASP A 24 41.08 11.85 37.29
C ASP A 24 40.55 12.81 36.23
N HIS A 25 40.61 14.11 36.52
CA HIS A 25 39.95 15.14 35.71
C HIS A 25 40.84 15.62 34.56
N ASN A 26 40.22 15.88 33.40
CA ASN A 26 40.37 17.19 32.75
C ASN A 26 39.27 17.48 31.72
N ILE A 27 39.26 18.70 31.19
CA ILE A 27 38.13 19.36 30.52
C ILE A 27 38.44 19.58 29.03
N ILE A 28 37.43 19.57 28.13
CA ILE A 28 37.16 20.55 27.03
C ILE A 28 36.38 19.94 25.82
N ASN A 29 35.23 20.56 25.54
CA ASN A 29 34.47 20.76 24.28
C ASN A 29 34.12 19.67 23.24
N HIS A 30 32.84 19.74 22.82
CA HIS A 30 32.23 19.48 21.50
C HIS A 30 32.38 18.10 20.80
N GLY A 31 31.24 17.55 20.35
CA GLY A 31 31.18 16.60 19.23
C GLY A 31 30.28 15.38 19.45
N ASP A 32 29.33 15.17 18.54
CA ASP A 32 28.32 14.11 18.55
C ASP A 32 28.86 12.66 18.69
N VAL A 33 28.31 11.88 19.64
CA VAL A 33 28.36 10.41 19.60
C VAL A 33 27.02 9.80 20.02
N LEU A 34 26.28 9.24 19.06
CA LEU A 34 24.97 8.61 19.27
C LEU A 34 25.12 7.10 19.52
N LEU A 35 25.31 6.69 20.79
CA LEU A 35 25.73 5.34 21.15
C LEU A 35 24.61 4.28 21.06
N LYS A 36 24.56 3.52 19.96
CA LYS A 36 23.69 2.33 19.81
C LYS A 36 24.23 1.12 20.56
N ILE A 37 23.75 0.87 21.78
CA ILE A 37 24.01 -0.39 22.52
C ILE A 37 23.03 -1.50 22.06
N ARG A 38 23.55 -2.72 21.92
CA ARG A 38 22.80 -3.92 21.48
C ARG A 38 21.88 -4.45 22.58
N ILE A 39 20.56 -4.45 22.34
CA ILE A 39 19.60 -5.33 23.04
C ILE A 39 18.93 -6.23 22.01
N VAL A 40 19.51 -7.43 21.82
CA VAL A 40 18.96 -8.46 20.90
C VAL A 40 19.00 -9.87 21.53
N ASN A 41 20.12 -10.26 22.15
CA ASN A 41 20.30 -11.66 22.61
C ASN A 41 19.60 -12.01 23.94
N THR A 42 19.16 -11.04 24.74
CA THR A 42 18.55 -11.31 26.07
C THR A 42 17.07 -11.73 26.01
N LEU A 43 16.38 -11.48 24.89
CA LEU A 43 14.92 -11.71 24.79
C LEU A 43 14.52 -13.15 24.42
N GLN A 44 15.42 -13.95 23.86
CA GLN A 44 15.09 -15.35 23.51
C GLN A 44 15.02 -16.26 24.75
N THR A 45 15.92 -16.08 25.73
CA THR A 45 15.95 -16.90 26.96
C THR A 45 14.72 -16.64 27.84
N ALA A 46 14.34 -15.37 28.03
CA ALA A 46 13.19 -14.97 28.85
C ALA A 46 11.82 -15.50 28.36
N THR A 47 11.76 -16.01 27.12
CA THR A 47 10.53 -16.59 26.55
C THR A 47 10.33 -18.07 26.92
N GLN A 48 11.39 -18.80 27.31
CA GLN A 48 11.27 -20.23 27.64
C GLN A 48 10.85 -20.49 29.10
N GLU A 49 11.21 -19.63 30.06
CA GLU A 49 10.82 -19.80 31.46
C GLU A 49 9.33 -19.49 31.73
N ARG A 50 8.73 -18.55 30.98
CA ARG A 50 7.31 -18.19 31.14
C ARG A 50 6.34 -19.34 30.91
N THR A 51 6.75 -20.41 30.22
CA THR A 51 5.92 -21.60 29.98
C THR A 51 5.94 -22.59 31.17
N LYS A 52 6.89 -22.50 32.12
CA LYS A 52 6.90 -23.36 33.31
C LYS A 52 6.04 -22.85 34.46
N ASN A 53 5.97 -21.54 34.67
CA ASN A 53 5.30 -20.96 35.86
C ASN A 53 3.76 -20.94 35.78
N TYR A 54 3.14 -21.32 34.65
CA TYR A 54 1.69 -21.37 34.52
C TYR A 54 1.00 -22.58 35.19
N ASN A 55 1.77 -23.63 35.55
CA ASN A 55 1.23 -24.86 36.15
C ASN A 55 1.31 -24.94 37.69
N ILE A 56 1.75 -23.86 38.36
CA ILE A 56 1.82 -23.80 39.83
C ILE A 56 0.66 -22.96 40.40
N ILE A 57 0.37 -21.82 39.77
CA ILE A 57 -0.64 -20.84 40.25
C ILE A 57 -2.08 -21.40 40.20
N SER A 58 -2.36 -22.42 39.38
CA SER A 58 -3.70 -23.01 39.26
C SER A 58 -4.15 -23.86 40.46
N ASN A 59 -3.24 -24.29 41.34
CA ASN A 59 -3.55 -25.23 42.43
C ASN A 59 -3.75 -24.56 43.80
N GLU A 60 -3.31 -23.31 43.97
CA GLU A 60 -3.31 -22.64 45.27
C GLU A 60 -4.57 -21.79 45.52
N ILE A 61 -5.15 -21.25 44.44
CA ILE A 61 -6.44 -20.51 44.46
C ILE A 61 -7.63 -21.41 44.83
N LEU A 62 -7.50 -22.74 44.71
CA LEU A 62 -8.57 -23.70 45.00
C LEU A 62 -8.69 -24.14 46.48
N ARG A 63 -7.89 -23.59 47.41
CA ARG A 63 -7.85 -24.08 48.80
C ARG A 63 -8.41 -23.16 49.90
N ASN A 64 -8.63 -21.85 49.67
CA ASN A 64 -9.10 -20.93 50.71
C ASN A 64 -10.05 -19.84 50.20
N GLY A 65 -11.12 -19.55 50.97
CA GLY A 65 -11.83 -18.26 50.93
C GLY A 65 -13.12 -18.21 50.08
N LYS A 66 -14.28 -18.22 50.74
CA LYS A 66 -15.62 -18.00 50.14
C LYS A 66 -15.74 -16.61 49.48
N ILE A 67 -16.46 -16.54 48.35
CA ILE A 67 -17.20 -15.34 47.92
C ILE A 67 -18.68 -15.72 47.80
N ILE A 68 -19.57 -14.82 48.24
CA ILE A 68 -21.03 -15.01 48.23
C ILE A 68 -21.60 -14.36 46.96
N ILE A 69 -22.47 -15.08 46.23
CA ILE A 69 -23.21 -14.55 45.07
C ILE A 69 -24.70 -14.87 45.24
N PRO A 70 -25.60 -13.85 45.30
CA PRO A 70 -27.03 -14.09 45.35
C PRO A 70 -27.65 -14.33 43.96
N ASN A 71 -28.61 -15.26 43.91
CA ASN A 71 -29.65 -15.44 42.89
C ASN A 71 -29.27 -15.51 41.39
N LYS A 72 -28.99 -16.75 40.97
CA LYS A 72 -29.65 -17.48 39.86
C LYS A 72 -30.24 -16.67 38.69
N GLU A 73 -29.78 -17.02 37.48
CA GLU A 73 -30.58 -17.89 36.61
C GLU A 73 -29.67 -19.01 36.03
N THR A 74 -30.23 -20.17 35.72
CA THR A 74 -29.46 -21.41 35.46
C THR A 74 -29.64 -21.93 34.04
N MET A 75 -28.52 -22.22 33.35
CA MET A 75 -28.52 -23.01 32.12
C MET A 75 -27.52 -24.17 32.25
N THR A 76 -27.99 -25.40 32.04
CA THR A 76 -27.23 -26.63 32.33
C THR A 76 -26.60 -27.22 31.07
N ILE A 77 -25.29 -27.47 31.10
CA ILE A 77 -24.58 -28.24 30.05
C ILE A 77 -24.00 -29.50 30.68
N LYS A 78 -24.35 -30.67 30.14
CA LYS A 78 -23.74 -31.96 30.51
C LYS A 78 -22.42 -32.12 29.76
N LEU A 79 -21.35 -32.48 30.47
CA LEU A 79 -20.14 -33.04 29.88
C LEU A 79 -20.08 -34.54 30.20
N SER A 80 -20.14 -35.37 29.16
CA SER A 80 -19.99 -36.83 29.26
C SER A 80 -18.52 -37.22 29.13
N ARG A 81 -17.99 -37.96 30.13
CA ARG A 81 -16.71 -38.66 30.01
C ARG A 81 -16.82 -39.82 29.02
N LEU A 82 -15.74 -40.07 28.28
CA LEU A 82 -15.36 -41.38 27.76
C LEU A 82 -13.86 -41.61 28.04
N PRO A 83 -13.37 -42.87 28.08
CA PRO A 83 -12.22 -43.23 28.91
C PRO A 83 -10.90 -43.39 28.14
N GLU A 84 -9.82 -43.52 28.91
CA GLU A 84 -8.56 -44.14 28.50
C GLU A 84 -8.74 -45.67 28.41
N GLU A 85 -8.07 -46.35 27.47
CA GLU A 85 -7.45 -47.67 27.71
C GLU A 85 -6.54 -48.14 26.55
N ASN A 86 -5.40 -48.71 26.92
CA ASN A 86 -4.66 -49.84 26.31
C ASN A 86 -4.27 -49.86 24.81
N ASP A 87 -2.95 -49.80 24.59
CA ASP A 87 -2.20 -50.40 23.45
C ASP A 87 -2.18 -51.94 23.60
N PRO A 88 -2.41 -52.72 22.52
CA PRO A 88 -1.29 -53.49 21.95
C PRO A 88 -1.36 -53.72 20.41
N PHE A 89 -0.22 -53.69 19.71
CA PHE A 89 0.44 -54.90 19.15
C PHE A 89 1.74 -54.64 18.34
N LEU A 90 2.59 -55.68 18.25
CA LEU A 90 3.83 -55.72 17.45
C LEU A 90 3.72 -56.58 16.17
N HIS A 91 4.73 -56.46 15.30
CA HIS A 91 5.06 -57.30 14.12
C HIS A 91 4.16 -57.26 12.87
N PHE A 92 4.74 -56.86 11.72
CA PHE A 92 5.36 -57.85 10.80
C PHE A 92 6.45 -57.21 9.89
N GLN A 93 6.97 -57.97 8.92
CA GLN A 93 8.34 -57.83 8.37
C GLN A 93 8.49 -57.26 6.94
N GLU A 94 9.62 -56.56 6.75
CA GLU A 94 10.62 -56.65 5.65
C GLU A 94 10.32 -56.40 4.13
N ASN A 95 11.43 -56.05 3.46
CA ASN A 95 11.82 -56.32 2.06
C ASN A 95 11.26 -55.45 0.92
N LYS A 96 12.13 -54.52 0.46
CA LYS A 96 13.01 -54.85 -0.69
C LYS A 96 14.27 -53.97 -0.76
N LYS A 97 15.38 -54.58 -1.22
CA LYS A 97 16.65 -53.90 -1.54
C LYS A 97 16.62 -53.41 -3.00
N SER A 98 17.28 -52.28 -3.26
CA SER A 98 17.94 -52.02 -4.53
C SER A 98 19.27 -51.33 -4.27
N LYS A 99 20.39 -52.03 -4.52
CA LYS A 99 21.71 -51.40 -4.61
C LYS A 99 21.80 -50.72 -5.99
N MET A 100 22.37 -49.53 -6.03
CA MET A 100 22.95 -48.95 -7.24
C MET A 100 24.31 -48.41 -6.85
N GLU A 101 25.37 -49.05 -7.33
CA GLU A 101 26.76 -48.71 -6.97
C GLU A 101 27.27 -47.65 -7.94
N LEU A 102 27.80 -46.55 -7.40
CA LEU A 102 28.39 -45.44 -8.14
C LEU A 102 29.93 -45.59 -8.19
N PRO A 103 30.59 -45.24 -9.30
CA PRO A 103 32.06 -45.20 -9.37
C PRO A 103 32.66 -44.16 -8.40
N LEU A 104 33.94 -44.36 -8.02
CA LEU A 104 34.65 -43.46 -7.11
C LEU A 104 34.94 -42.09 -7.78
N GLU A 105 34.79 -41.00 -7.02
CA GLU A 105 34.97 -39.61 -7.48
C GLU A 105 36.44 -39.16 -7.63
N THR A 106 37.43 -40.07 -7.59
CA THR A 106 38.86 -39.71 -7.50
C THR A 106 39.46 -39.14 -8.80
N ASP A 107 39.00 -39.57 -9.97
CA ASP A 107 39.60 -39.26 -11.29
C ASP A 107 39.25 -37.86 -11.85
N ILE A 108 38.38 -37.10 -11.16
CA ILE A 108 37.92 -35.77 -11.62
C ILE A 108 38.79 -34.64 -11.03
N SER A 109 39.38 -34.84 -9.85
CA SER A 109 40.14 -33.80 -9.14
C SER A 109 41.47 -33.45 -9.80
N GLU A 110 42.18 -34.45 -10.33
CA GLU A 110 43.50 -34.26 -10.94
C GLU A 110 43.38 -33.50 -12.27
N ARG A 111 42.47 -33.93 -13.15
CA ARG A 111 42.18 -33.26 -14.43
C ARG A 111 41.71 -31.81 -14.28
N ALA A 112 40.93 -31.51 -13.24
CA ALA A 112 40.54 -30.13 -12.93
C ALA A 112 41.75 -29.26 -12.52
N THR A 113 42.77 -29.86 -11.92
CA THR A 113 43.98 -29.17 -11.45
C THR A 113 44.96 -28.92 -12.59
N GLU A 114 45.18 -29.88 -13.49
CA GLU A 114 45.98 -29.68 -14.71
C GLU A 114 45.41 -28.58 -15.61
N PHE A 115 44.09 -28.59 -15.83
CA PHE A 115 43.42 -27.58 -16.67
C PHE A 115 43.59 -26.15 -16.12
N LEU A 116 43.54 -26.00 -14.79
CA LEU A 116 43.75 -24.73 -14.10
C LEU A 116 45.19 -24.21 -14.23
N PHE A 117 46.19 -25.09 -14.12
CA PHE A 117 47.59 -24.69 -14.30
C PHE A 117 47.88 -24.21 -15.72
N LYS A 118 47.28 -24.85 -16.73
CA LYS A 118 47.54 -24.52 -18.13
C LYS A 118 47.03 -23.12 -18.50
N GLN A 119 45.78 -22.77 -18.14
CA GLN A 119 45.23 -21.45 -18.45
C GLN A 119 45.92 -20.28 -17.73
N ILE A 120 46.69 -20.53 -16.66
CA ILE A 120 47.45 -19.48 -15.96
C ILE A 120 48.75 -19.14 -16.69
N GLN A 121 49.29 -20.04 -17.51
CA GLN A 121 50.51 -19.79 -18.31
C GLN A 121 50.25 -19.02 -19.60
N ASP A 122 49.03 -19.09 -20.15
CA ASP A 122 48.67 -18.51 -21.46
C ASP A 122 48.18 -17.04 -21.38
N LEU A 123 48.29 -16.38 -20.23
CA LEU A 123 47.87 -14.96 -20.06
C LEU A 123 49.01 -13.99 -20.47
N PRO A 124 48.79 -13.11 -21.48
CA PRO A 124 49.82 -12.16 -21.90
C PRO A 124 50.04 -11.06 -20.84
N ILE A 125 51.30 -10.82 -20.51
CA ILE A 125 51.72 -9.70 -19.66
C ILE A 125 51.69 -8.42 -20.51
N PRO A 126 50.97 -7.35 -20.11
CA PRO A 126 51.01 -6.08 -20.82
C PRO A 126 52.42 -5.49 -20.77
N GLN A 127 53.00 -5.24 -21.95
CA GLN A 127 54.14 -4.33 -22.06
C GLN A 127 53.60 -2.91 -21.94
N SER A 128 54.16 -2.12 -21.02
CA SER A 128 53.97 -0.67 -20.95
C SER A 128 55.20 -0.02 -21.56
N ASP A 129 55.00 0.78 -22.60
CA ASP A 129 56.10 1.39 -23.35
C ASP A 129 56.92 2.36 -22.49
N LEU A 130 58.24 2.34 -22.72
CA LEU A 130 59.16 3.36 -22.27
C LEU A 130 59.22 4.47 -23.32
N GLN A 131 59.09 5.71 -22.89
CA GLN A 131 59.66 6.85 -23.61
C GLN A 131 60.43 7.71 -22.61
N ASP A 132 61.65 8.08 -23.00
CA ASP A 132 62.56 8.88 -22.19
C ASP A 132 62.17 10.35 -22.20
N GLU A 133 62.35 11.04 -21.07
CA GLU A 133 62.65 12.47 -21.08
C GLU A 133 63.60 12.81 -19.91
N GLN A 134 64.29 13.95 -20.01
CA GLN A 134 65.68 14.05 -19.57
C GLN A 134 65.91 14.61 -18.15
N GLU A 135 67.14 14.43 -17.66
CA GLU A 135 67.66 15.02 -16.42
C GLU A 135 67.68 16.57 -16.51
N GLU A 136 67.39 17.26 -15.39
CA GLU A 136 68.41 18.12 -14.74
C GLU A 136 68.00 18.71 -13.37
N ASN A 137 69.03 18.78 -12.50
CA ASN A 137 69.30 19.80 -11.48
C ASN A 137 68.44 20.03 -10.21
N VAL A 138 69.09 19.70 -9.08
CA VAL A 138 69.27 20.51 -7.84
C VAL A 138 68.07 20.72 -6.90
N MET A 139 68.09 19.99 -5.78
CA MET A 139 68.60 20.56 -4.52
C MET A 139 69.11 19.49 -3.55
N GLU A 140 70.33 19.68 -3.01
CA GLU A 140 70.78 18.97 -1.81
C GLU A 140 70.17 19.63 -0.57
N THR A 141 69.52 18.85 0.28
CA THR A 141 69.30 19.20 1.69
C THR A 141 69.65 17.99 2.54
N HIS A 142 70.60 18.15 3.48
CA HIS A 142 71.08 17.06 4.32
C HIS A 142 69.95 16.36 5.09
N GLY A 143 69.70 15.10 4.75
CA GLY A 143 68.99 14.15 5.60
C GLY A 143 69.93 12.99 5.91
N GLU A 144 70.51 12.98 7.11
CA GLU A 144 71.21 11.80 7.60
C GLU A 144 70.18 10.68 7.78
N HIS A 145 70.16 9.73 6.84
CA HIS A 145 69.38 8.52 7.00
C HIS A 145 69.95 7.71 8.16
N PHE A 146 69.30 7.84 9.33
CA PHE A 146 69.35 6.82 10.37
C PHE A 146 69.01 5.48 9.69
N LEU A 147 70.03 4.65 9.51
CA LEU A 147 69.82 3.21 9.38
C LEU A 147 69.24 2.75 10.71
N ASP A 148 68.14 2.03 10.65
CA ASP A 148 67.43 1.49 11.80
C ASP A 148 68.26 0.33 12.41
N THR A 149 69.23 0.71 13.25
CA THR A 149 70.30 -0.18 13.73
C THR A 149 69.76 -1.38 14.49
N ASP A 150 68.67 -1.18 15.24
CA ASP A 150 68.15 -2.13 16.21
C ASP A 150 67.56 -3.35 15.47
N ASN A 151 66.70 -3.10 14.47
CA ASN A 151 66.15 -4.13 13.58
C ASN A 151 67.25 -4.89 12.81
N SER A 152 68.37 -4.23 12.46
CA SER A 152 69.49 -4.92 11.80
C SER A 152 70.29 -5.79 12.76
N THR A 153 70.45 -5.35 14.02
CA THR A 153 71.21 -6.08 15.05
C THR A 153 70.45 -7.32 15.51
N GLU A 154 69.15 -7.21 15.76
CA GLU A 154 68.28 -8.35 16.10
C GLU A 154 68.36 -9.45 15.03
N LEU A 155 68.33 -9.07 13.73
CA LEU A 155 68.47 -10.02 12.63
C LEU A 155 69.82 -10.75 12.64
N TYR A 156 70.92 -10.05 12.95
CA TYR A 156 72.24 -10.68 13.09
C TYR A 156 72.35 -11.61 14.30
N GLU A 157 71.68 -11.30 15.42
CA GLU A 157 71.65 -12.15 16.62
C GLU A 157 70.77 -13.39 16.45
N LEU A 158 69.65 -13.30 15.71
CA LEU A 158 68.78 -14.43 15.40
C LEU A 158 69.34 -15.36 14.33
N LEU A 159 70.16 -14.85 13.40
CA LEU A 159 70.65 -15.59 12.24
C LEU A 159 71.34 -16.94 12.56
N PRO A 160 72.24 -17.07 13.54
CA PRO A 160 72.85 -18.36 13.91
C PRO A 160 71.82 -19.42 14.30
N SER A 161 70.80 -19.03 15.07
CA SER A 161 69.71 -19.91 15.52
C SER A 161 68.82 -20.31 14.35
N VAL A 162 68.44 -19.36 13.48
CA VAL A 162 67.67 -19.60 12.26
C VAL A 162 68.41 -20.56 11.32
N ILE A 163 69.72 -20.36 11.12
CA ILE A 163 70.58 -21.24 10.32
C ILE A 163 70.63 -22.65 10.91
N GLN A 164 70.66 -22.82 12.23
CA GLN A 164 70.66 -24.15 12.84
C GLN A 164 69.30 -24.86 12.68
N THR A 165 68.18 -24.16 12.87
CA THR A 165 66.84 -24.69 12.61
C THR A 165 66.68 -25.12 11.16
N LEU A 166 67.06 -24.27 10.20
CA LEU A 166 67.00 -24.58 8.77
C LEU A 166 67.91 -25.74 8.34
N LYS A 167 69.00 -26.01 9.08
CA LYS A 167 69.83 -27.21 8.87
C LYS A 167 69.17 -28.47 9.44
N ASN A 168 68.53 -28.36 10.61
CA ASN A 168 67.83 -29.49 11.24
C ASN A 168 66.63 -29.95 10.37
N GLU A 169 65.87 -28.99 9.83
CA GLU A 169 64.71 -29.25 8.94
C GLU A 169 65.10 -29.45 7.46
N GLY A 170 66.38 -29.32 7.10
CA GLY A 170 66.89 -29.50 5.73
C GLY A 170 66.67 -28.34 4.74
N GLU A 171 65.86 -27.34 5.09
CA GLU A 171 65.45 -26.22 4.21
C GLU A 171 66.50 -25.11 4.00
N MET A 172 67.72 -25.27 4.52
CA MET A 172 68.83 -24.31 4.36
C MET A 172 69.08 -23.91 2.90
N ASP A 173 68.97 -24.88 1.98
CA ASP A 173 69.21 -24.69 0.56
C ASP A 173 68.11 -23.83 -0.11
N SER A 174 66.86 -23.98 0.32
CA SER A 174 65.71 -23.18 -0.09
C SER A 174 65.83 -21.75 0.44
N TYR A 175 66.23 -21.58 1.70
CA TYR A 175 66.44 -20.28 2.31
C TYR A 175 67.58 -19.49 1.63
N VAL A 176 68.68 -20.15 1.25
CA VAL A 176 69.75 -19.53 0.45
C VAL A 176 69.27 -19.10 -0.93
N LYS A 177 68.44 -19.91 -1.60
CA LYS A 177 67.83 -19.55 -2.91
C LYS A 177 66.90 -18.34 -2.76
N PHE A 178 66.04 -18.32 -1.74
CA PHE A 178 65.14 -17.21 -1.43
C PHE A 178 65.91 -15.89 -1.18
N ASN A 179 66.93 -15.91 -0.32
CA ASN A 179 67.75 -14.72 -0.04
C ASN A 179 68.52 -14.23 -1.28
N ARG A 180 68.99 -15.13 -2.15
CA ARG A 180 69.60 -14.77 -3.45
C ARG A 180 68.59 -14.14 -4.42
N LEU A 181 67.32 -14.56 -4.40
CA LEU A 181 66.26 -13.93 -5.19
C LEU A 181 65.91 -12.53 -4.66
N LEU A 182 65.89 -12.33 -3.33
CA LEU A 182 65.71 -11.01 -2.71
C LEU A 182 66.88 -10.06 -3.05
N ALA A 183 68.12 -10.49 -2.76
CA ALA A 183 69.33 -9.68 -2.99
C ALA A 183 69.56 -9.35 -4.48
N GLY A 184 69.09 -10.21 -5.40
CA GLY A 184 69.10 -9.95 -6.84
C GLY A 184 67.88 -9.20 -7.38
N ASN A 185 66.95 -8.75 -6.52
CA ASN A 185 65.65 -8.14 -6.87
C ASN A 185 64.82 -8.97 -7.88
N LYS A 186 64.91 -10.31 -7.79
CA LYS A 186 64.24 -11.26 -8.69
C LYS A 186 62.91 -11.79 -8.17
N LEU A 187 62.58 -11.53 -6.89
CA LEU A 187 61.29 -11.86 -6.29
C LEU A 187 60.47 -10.58 -6.09
N PRO A 188 59.37 -10.35 -6.84
CA PRO A 188 58.61 -9.11 -6.70
C PRO A 188 57.88 -9.05 -5.35
N LEU A 189 58.26 -8.13 -4.47
CA LEU A 189 57.69 -8.00 -3.12
C LEU A 189 56.20 -7.59 -3.09
N LYS A 190 55.65 -7.17 -4.23
CA LYS A 190 54.21 -6.90 -4.43
C LYS A 190 53.45 -8.12 -4.98
N ASN A 191 54.10 -9.25 -5.24
CA ASN A 191 53.44 -10.47 -5.71
C ASN A 191 52.53 -11.03 -4.60
N ILE A 192 51.31 -11.43 -4.96
CA ILE A 192 50.31 -11.92 -4.00
C ILE A 192 50.80 -13.13 -3.19
N ALA A 193 51.61 -14.03 -3.76
CA ALA A 193 52.17 -15.16 -3.01
C ALA A 193 53.13 -14.72 -1.89
N PHE A 194 53.95 -13.69 -2.15
CA PHE A 194 54.83 -13.11 -1.12
C PHE A 194 54.03 -12.34 -0.06
N LEU A 195 53.00 -11.59 -0.45
CA LEU A 195 52.13 -10.87 0.48
C LEU A 195 51.33 -11.85 1.37
N LEU A 196 50.83 -12.96 0.81
CA LEU A 196 50.17 -14.01 1.57
C LEU A 196 51.12 -14.74 2.54
N PHE A 197 52.37 -14.99 2.13
CA PHE A 197 53.40 -15.52 3.02
C PHE A 197 53.72 -14.53 4.16
N LYS A 198 53.89 -13.24 3.85
CA LYS A 198 54.06 -12.19 4.86
C LYS A 198 52.90 -12.15 5.84
N ASP A 199 51.66 -12.29 5.38
CA ASP A 199 50.48 -12.32 6.25
C ASP A 199 50.41 -13.59 7.12
N VAL A 200 50.99 -14.72 6.69
CA VAL A 200 51.17 -15.93 7.53
C VAL A 200 52.25 -15.71 8.60
N VAL A 201 53.40 -15.15 8.24
CA VAL A 201 54.44 -14.76 9.24
C VAL A 201 53.84 -13.80 10.26
N SER A 202 53.16 -12.75 9.79
CA SER A 202 52.51 -11.73 10.63
C SER A 202 51.38 -12.30 11.50
N TRP A 203 50.76 -13.42 11.11
CA TRP A 203 49.77 -14.12 11.93
C TRP A 203 50.43 -14.82 13.11
N TYR A 204 51.52 -15.56 12.90
CA TYR A 204 52.24 -16.27 13.97
C TYR A 204 53.06 -15.33 14.88
N SER A 205 53.38 -14.11 14.45
CA SER A 205 54.06 -13.08 15.27
C SER A 205 53.12 -12.24 16.15
N LEU A 206 51.89 -12.71 16.46
CA LEU A 206 50.93 -12.00 17.31
C LEU A 206 50.58 -12.83 18.54
N ASP A 207 50.36 -12.19 19.69
CA ASP A 207 49.82 -12.86 20.89
C ASP A 207 48.29 -13.08 20.82
N ASP A 208 47.61 -12.50 19.83
CA ASP A 208 46.19 -12.75 19.55
C ASP A 208 45.89 -12.57 18.05
N SER A 209 45.40 -13.61 17.39
CA SER A 209 45.02 -13.58 15.97
C SER A 209 43.95 -12.53 15.61
N HIS A 210 43.15 -12.03 16.56
CA HIS A 210 42.23 -10.90 16.35
C HIS A 210 42.95 -9.56 16.10
N LYS A 211 44.23 -9.44 16.44
CA LYS A 211 45.05 -8.25 16.14
C LYS A 211 45.43 -8.16 14.65
N MET A 212 45.30 -9.24 13.88
CA MET A 212 45.75 -9.33 12.50
C MET A 212 45.23 -8.19 11.59
N ARG A 213 46.09 -7.72 10.68
CA ARG A 213 45.80 -6.68 9.69
C ARG A 213 46.26 -7.14 8.32
N TYR A 214 45.40 -6.98 7.32
CA TYR A 214 45.63 -7.42 5.95
C TYR A 214 45.74 -6.23 5.00
N SER A 215 46.63 -6.31 4.01
CA SER A 215 46.82 -5.26 3.00
C SER A 215 45.59 -5.10 2.08
N PRO A 216 45.44 -3.97 1.36
CA PRO A 216 44.40 -3.80 0.36
C PRO A 216 44.43 -4.88 -0.72
N GLU A 217 45.62 -5.24 -1.19
CA GLU A 217 45.85 -6.24 -2.25
C GLU A 217 45.44 -7.65 -1.79
N VAL A 218 45.85 -8.04 -0.58
CA VAL A 218 45.47 -9.33 0.01
C VAL A 218 43.96 -9.41 0.26
N LYS A 219 43.35 -8.34 0.80
CA LYS A 219 41.88 -8.25 0.90
C LYS A 219 41.20 -8.38 -0.46
N GLN A 220 41.76 -7.80 -1.51
CA GLN A 220 41.19 -7.88 -2.86
C GLN A 220 41.28 -9.29 -3.44
N PHE A 221 42.41 -9.98 -3.28
CA PHE A 221 42.55 -11.41 -3.64
C PHE A 221 41.49 -12.27 -2.93
N TRP A 222 41.36 -12.15 -1.60
CA TRP A 222 40.37 -12.91 -0.83
C TRP A 222 38.92 -12.54 -1.20
N ARG A 223 38.63 -11.28 -1.55
CA ARG A 223 37.32 -10.86 -2.10
C ARG A 223 37.03 -11.52 -3.46
N VAL A 224 38.01 -11.60 -4.36
CA VAL A 224 37.82 -12.24 -5.69
C VAL A 224 37.53 -13.73 -5.52
N GLY A 225 38.34 -14.45 -4.73
CA GLY A 225 38.09 -15.87 -4.46
C GLY A 225 36.77 -16.13 -3.72
N LEU A 226 36.37 -15.24 -2.78
CA LEU A 226 35.05 -15.29 -2.15
C LEU A 226 33.91 -15.02 -3.16
N LYS A 227 34.08 -14.10 -4.11
CA LYS A 227 33.09 -13.83 -5.16
C LYS A 227 32.91 -15.04 -6.08
N LEU A 228 33.98 -15.68 -6.52
CA LEU A 228 33.95 -16.85 -7.40
C LEU A 228 33.44 -18.10 -6.66
N PHE A 229 34.15 -18.52 -5.62
CA PHE A 229 34.03 -19.84 -4.99
C PHE A 229 33.28 -19.84 -3.64
N LYS A 230 32.76 -18.69 -3.22
CA LYS A 230 31.94 -18.48 -2.02
C LYS A 230 32.66 -18.88 -0.72
N GLY A 231 31.92 -18.94 0.39
CA GLY A 231 32.43 -19.32 1.72
C GLY A 231 32.87 -20.80 1.87
N ARG A 232 33.10 -21.53 0.77
CA ARG A 232 33.85 -22.80 0.79
C ARG A 232 35.34 -22.53 0.61
N PHE A 233 35.72 -21.70 -0.36
CA PHE A 233 37.11 -21.31 -0.62
C PHE A 233 37.81 -20.71 0.61
N LEU A 234 37.18 -19.74 1.30
CA LEU A 234 37.79 -19.16 2.51
C LEU A 234 38.08 -20.18 3.63
N ARG A 235 37.28 -21.27 3.72
CA ARG A 235 37.48 -22.33 4.74
C ARG A 235 38.48 -23.40 4.29
N PHE A 236 38.55 -23.67 2.99
CA PHE A 236 39.57 -24.54 2.42
C PHE A 236 40.96 -23.91 2.52
N MET A 237 41.06 -22.64 2.12
CA MET A 237 42.30 -21.87 2.15
C MET A 237 42.72 -21.41 3.55
N SER A 238 41.83 -21.41 4.55
CA SER A 238 42.23 -21.06 5.92
C SER A 238 42.99 -22.16 6.64
N GLY A 239 42.81 -23.43 6.27
CA GLY A 239 43.14 -24.53 7.18
C GLY A 239 42.29 -24.51 8.45
N MET A 240 42.76 -25.17 9.51
CA MET A 240 42.08 -25.26 10.81
C MET A 240 42.52 -24.13 11.75
N LYS A 241 41.76 -23.02 11.72
CA LYS A 241 41.76 -22.05 12.85
C LYS A 241 41.33 -22.79 14.15
N ASN A 242 41.88 -22.36 15.28
CA ASN A 242 41.94 -23.04 16.59
C ASN A 242 40.67 -23.84 16.93
N GLN A 243 40.83 -25.12 17.29
CA GLN A 243 39.68 -26.02 17.50
C GLN A 243 38.87 -25.65 18.75
N GLY A 244 37.55 -25.44 18.56
CA GLY A 244 36.54 -25.66 19.59
C GLY A 244 36.51 -24.71 20.79
N GLN A 245 37.26 -23.58 20.78
CA GLN A 245 37.24 -22.63 21.89
C GLN A 245 36.10 -21.61 21.81
N ASP A 246 35.63 -21.19 22.98
CA ASP A 246 34.50 -20.28 23.15
C ASP A 246 34.84 -18.83 22.78
N ILE A 247 33.83 -18.00 22.49
CA ILE A 247 33.95 -16.67 21.84
C ILE A 247 34.51 -15.58 22.82
N GLN A 248 35.20 -15.98 23.89
CA GLN A 248 35.66 -15.11 24.98
C GLN A 248 37.10 -15.39 25.46
N ARG A 249 37.90 -16.16 24.70
CA ARG A 249 39.33 -16.38 25.01
C ARG A 249 40.24 -15.76 23.94
N HIS A 250 41.43 -15.32 24.35
CA HIS A 250 42.50 -14.96 23.42
C HIS A 250 42.82 -16.16 22.52
N LEU A 251 42.91 -15.92 21.22
CA LEU A 251 43.21 -16.95 20.23
C LEU A 251 44.69 -16.87 19.86
N ASN A 252 45.53 -17.58 20.63
CA ASN A 252 46.95 -17.75 20.34
C ASN A 252 47.13 -18.30 18.92
N PRO A 253 47.86 -17.61 18.02
CA PRO A 253 48.18 -18.10 16.69
C PRO A 253 48.99 -19.40 16.65
N GLU A 254 49.79 -19.71 17.68
CA GLU A 254 50.61 -20.95 17.72
C GLU A 254 49.73 -22.21 17.76
N ASP A 255 48.56 -22.15 18.40
CA ASP A 255 47.55 -23.23 18.43
C ASP A 255 46.82 -23.42 17.08
N SER A 256 47.17 -22.65 16.04
CA SER A 256 46.48 -22.63 14.75
C SER A 256 47.20 -23.44 13.68
N ALA A 257 46.47 -24.34 13.02
CA ALA A 257 46.94 -25.10 11.86
C ALA A 257 46.41 -24.45 10.57
N ILE A 258 46.83 -23.21 10.32
CA ILE A 258 46.38 -22.43 9.16
C ILE A 258 47.19 -22.75 7.90
N ASN A 259 46.52 -22.77 6.75
CA ASN A 259 47.18 -22.83 5.44
C ASN A 259 47.58 -21.43 4.96
N PHE A 260 46.69 -20.45 5.21
CA PHE A 260 46.92 -19.03 4.99
C PHE A 260 46.19 -18.22 6.07
N ALA A 261 46.70 -17.02 6.37
CA ALA A 261 46.00 -16.05 7.19
C ALA A 261 44.80 -15.48 6.41
N VAL A 262 43.67 -16.19 6.44
CA VAL A 262 42.45 -15.80 5.70
C VAL A 262 41.63 -14.77 6.50
N PRO A 263 41.33 -13.59 5.93
CA PRO A 263 40.49 -12.59 6.58
C PRO A 263 39.06 -13.09 6.78
N ASP A 264 38.50 -12.79 7.95
CA ASP A 264 37.12 -13.13 8.26
C ASP A 264 36.16 -12.40 7.31
N ARG A 265 35.08 -13.08 6.91
CA ARG A 265 34.13 -12.59 5.90
C ARG A 265 33.64 -11.16 6.15
N LYS A 266 33.38 -10.77 7.40
CA LYS A 266 32.96 -9.41 7.79
C LYS A 266 33.99 -8.33 7.39
N SER A 267 35.28 -8.65 7.36
CA SER A 267 36.36 -7.76 6.93
C SER A 267 36.50 -7.67 5.40
N LEU A 268 35.96 -8.65 4.66
CA LEU A 268 35.92 -8.67 3.20
C LEU A 268 34.64 -8.04 2.65
N ASP A 269 33.50 -8.22 3.34
CA ASP A 269 32.18 -7.66 3.02
C ASP A 269 32.19 -6.11 3.02
N GLY A 270 33.16 -5.46 3.68
CA GLY A 270 33.37 -4.00 3.64
C GLY A 270 33.99 -3.53 2.33
N SER A 271 33.16 -3.33 1.30
CA SER A 271 33.51 -2.64 0.05
C SER A 271 32.30 -1.88 -0.50
N ASP A 272 32.57 -0.83 -1.27
CA ASP A 272 31.68 0.30 -1.59
C ASP A 272 30.37 -0.04 -2.30
N ILE A 273 30.21 -1.29 -2.74
CA ILE A 273 28.99 -1.83 -3.38
C ILE A 273 27.73 -1.51 -2.56
N SER A 274 27.80 -1.44 -1.21
CA SER A 274 26.65 -1.01 -0.40
C SER A 274 26.31 0.47 -0.60
N GLU A 275 27.31 1.36 -0.71
CA GLU A 275 27.14 2.79 -0.98
C GLU A 275 26.65 3.01 -2.42
N THR A 276 27.28 2.34 -3.39
CA THR A 276 26.90 2.43 -4.81
C THR A 276 25.46 1.94 -5.03
N LEU A 277 25.06 0.82 -4.42
CA LEU A 277 23.70 0.29 -4.53
C LEU A 277 22.65 1.08 -3.74
N LYS A 278 23.01 1.85 -2.71
CA LYS A 278 22.07 2.79 -2.04
C LYS A 278 21.63 3.92 -2.97
N ASN A 279 22.54 4.36 -3.85
CA ASN A 279 22.32 5.50 -4.74
C ASN A 279 21.78 5.11 -6.13
N LEU A 280 21.82 3.83 -6.47
CA LEU A 280 21.18 3.30 -7.66
C LEU A 280 19.65 3.35 -7.50
N THR A 281 19.00 4.18 -8.30
CA THR A 281 17.54 4.27 -8.44
C THR A 281 17.03 3.36 -9.56
N PRO A 282 15.83 2.78 -9.45
CA PRO A 282 15.27 1.92 -10.49
C PRO A 282 15.03 2.73 -11.77
N ARG A 283 15.74 2.36 -12.84
CA ARG A 283 15.76 3.08 -14.14
C ARG A 283 16.21 2.16 -15.28
N ILE A 284 16.13 2.68 -16.51
CA ILE A 284 16.88 2.19 -17.68
C ILE A 284 18.30 2.76 -17.62
N PHE A 285 19.30 1.95 -17.94
CA PHE A 285 20.72 2.32 -17.98
C PHE A 285 21.13 2.67 -19.40
N HIS A 286 20.94 3.93 -19.79
CA HIS A 286 21.41 4.45 -21.08
C HIS A 286 22.91 4.19 -21.25
N GLU A 287 23.68 4.39 -20.18
CA GLU A 287 25.13 4.19 -20.17
C GLU A 287 25.56 2.76 -20.54
N MET A 288 24.68 1.77 -20.35
CA MET A 288 24.91 0.36 -20.71
C MET A 288 24.41 0.01 -22.12
N ILE A 289 23.49 0.80 -22.68
CA ILE A 289 23.04 0.71 -24.08
C ILE A 289 24.08 1.37 -24.98
N ASP A 290 24.54 2.56 -24.62
CA ASP A 290 25.53 3.35 -25.37
C ASP A 290 26.86 2.58 -25.48
N MET A 291 27.36 2.03 -24.37
CA MET A 291 28.54 1.14 -24.32
C MET A 291 28.42 -0.09 -25.25
N LEU A 292 27.21 -0.64 -25.42
CA LEU A 292 27.00 -1.78 -26.33
C LEU A 292 27.01 -1.35 -27.79
N HIS A 293 26.54 -0.13 -28.10
CA HIS A 293 26.60 0.43 -29.44
C HIS A 293 28.03 0.79 -29.84
N GLU A 294 28.83 1.31 -28.91
CA GLU A 294 30.28 1.50 -29.10
C GLU A 294 31.01 0.18 -29.40
N HIS A 295 30.51 -0.94 -28.90
CA HIS A 295 30.98 -2.30 -29.21
C HIS A 295 30.32 -2.97 -30.43
N ASP A 296 29.37 -2.30 -31.11
CA ASP A 296 28.70 -2.79 -32.33
C ASP A 296 28.36 -1.65 -33.30
N GLN A 297 29.34 -0.79 -33.58
CA GLN A 297 29.13 0.39 -34.46
C GLN A 297 28.65 0.01 -35.87
N ASP A 298 29.06 -1.16 -36.37
CA ASP A 298 28.63 -1.72 -37.67
C ASP A 298 27.21 -2.32 -37.65
N GLN A 299 26.53 -2.38 -36.50
CA GLN A 299 25.21 -2.99 -36.29
C GLN A 299 25.12 -4.46 -36.77
N LEU A 300 26.23 -5.22 -36.64
CA LEU A 300 26.33 -6.61 -37.10
C LEU A 300 25.84 -7.62 -36.06
N GLN A 301 25.68 -7.22 -34.79
CA GLN A 301 25.14 -8.08 -33.75
C GLN A 301 23.61 -8.01 -33.73
N THR A 302 23.00 -9.13 -33.35
CA THR A 302 21.55 -9.22 -33.15
C THR A 302 21.32 -9.62 -31.70
N TYR A 303 20.57 -8.79 -30.98
CA TYR A 303 20.40 -8.93 -29.55
C TYR A 303 19.04 -9.52 -29.17
N LYS A 304 18.97 -10.06 -27.96
CA LYS A 304 17.73 -10.35 -27.23
C LYS A 304 17.69 -9.60 -25.92
N ILE A 305 16.50 -9.20 -25.49
CA ILE A 305 16.23 -8.81 -24.10
C ILE A 305 15.69 -10.02 -23.36
N CYS A 306 16.30 -10.34 -22.22
CA CYS A 306 15.83 -11.28 -21.22
C CYS A 306 15.42 -10.51 -19.96
N PHE A 307 14.31 -10.90 -19.31
CA PHE A 307 13.98 -10.36 -17.99
C PHE A 307 13.46 -11.42 -17.01
N ASP A 308 13.77 -11.23 -15.74
CA ASP A 308 13.43 -12.17 -14.66
C ASP A 308 13.21 -11.43 -13.32
N GLY A 309 12.34 -11.99 -12.46
CA GLY A 309 11.97 -11.47 -11.15
C GLY A 309 12.74 -12.14 -10.01
N LYS A 310 13.65 -11.41 -9.36
CA LYS A 310 14.37 -11.89 -8.16
C LYS A 310 13.71 -11.38 -6.90
N LYS A 311 13.30 -12.29 -6.01
CA LYS A 311 12.64 -11.94 -4.74
C LYS A 311 13.55 -11.13 -3.82
N LEU A 312 12.99 -10.05 -3.29
CA LEU A 312 13.60 -9.23 -2.23
C LEU A 312 13.26 -9.82 -0.86
N ASN A 313 14.24 -9.79 0.05
CA ASN A 313 13.93 -9.77 1.47
C ASN A 313 13.35 -8.39 1.80
N ALA A 314 12.26 -8.35 2.56
CA ALA A 314 11.55 -7.10 2.83
C ALA A 314 12.40 -6.13 3.66
N GLY A 315 12.74 -4.97 3.09
CA GLY A 315 13.57 -3.94 3.71
C GLY A 315 15.07 -4.16 3.49
N VAL A 316 15.62 -3.53 2.45
CA VAL A 316 17.09 -3.43 2.25
C VAL A 316 17.70 -2.36 3.18
N ASP A 317 16.95 -1.30 3.51
CA ASP A 317 17.29 -0.34 4.58
C ASP A 317 16.22 -0.19 5.68
N GLY A 318 14.97 -0.62 5.41
CA GLY A 318 13.85 -0.54 6.35
C GLY A 318 13.30 0.87 6.61
N GLN A 319 13.78 1.92 5.93
CA GLN A 319 13.38 3.32 6.17
C GLN A 319 13.19 4.20 4.93
N LYS A 320 13.93 4.02 3.82
CA LYS A 320 13.90 4.95 2.67
C LYS A 320 13.77 4.30 1.29
N SER A 321 14.39 3.16 1.03
CA SER A 321 14.31 2.47 -0.28
C SER A 321 13.28 1.34 -0.28
N GLY A 322 13.05 0.74 -1.45
CA GLY A 322 12.27 -0.50 -1.59
C GLY A 322 10.78 -0.35 -1.84
N ASP A 323 10.27 0.82 -2.24
CA ASP A 323 8.91 0.93 -2.80
C ASP A 323 8.82 0.31 -4.20
N ILE A 324 7.58 0.08 -4.64
CA ILE A 324 7.25 -0.24 -6.02
C ILE A 324 7.55 0.98 -6.88
N ASN A 325 8.51 0.81 -7.78
CA ASN A 325 8.91 1.77 -8.80
C ASN A 325 8.99 0.99 -10.11
N LEU A 326 8.01 1.21 -10.97
CA LEU A 326 7.90 0.62 -12.30
C LEU A 326 8.03 1.74 -13.34
N TRP A 327 8.94 2.69 -13.07
CA TRP A 327 9.25 3.85 -13.90
C TRP A 327 8.03 4.76 -14.18
N GLY A 328 7.09 4.82 -13.23
CA GLY A 328 5.84 5.58 -13.36
C GLY A 328 4.67 4.76 -13.93
N TYR A 329 4.92 3.56 -14.45
CA TYR A 329 3.88 2.68 -14.98
C TYR A 329 3.11 1.92 -13.89
N GLU A 330 3.46 2.02 -12.60
CA GLU A 330 2.78 1.30 -11.50
C GLU A 330 1.28 1.64 -11.32
N GLY A 331 0.77 2.67 -12.01
CA GLY A 331 -0.64 3.06 -12.04
C GLY A 331 -0.94 4.28 -11.17
N PRO A 332 -2.15 4.86 -11.24
CA PRO A 332 -2.47 6.07 -10.51
C PRO A 332 -2.81 5.81 -9.01
N PRO A 333 -2.25 6.56 -8.06
CA PRO A 333 -1.12 7.50 -8.19
C PRO A 333 0.24 6.77 -8.30
N SER A 334 1.12 7.27 -9.18
CA SER A 334 2.50 6.79 -9.31
C SER A 334 3.32 7.08 -8.04
N LEU A 335 4.45 6.40 -7.87
CA LEU A 335 5.34 6.59 -6.71
C LEU A 335 5.72 8.07 -6.54
N GLN A 336 6.19 8.72 -7.62
CA GLN A 336 6.53 10.14 -7.63
C GLN A 336 5.34 11.04 -7.22
N LYS A 337 4.10 10.69 -7.58
CA LYS A 337 2.92 11.43 -7.14
C LYS A 337 2.64 11.22 -5.64
N VAL A 338 2.84 10.01 -5.13
CA VAL A 338 2.70 9.69 -3.69
C VAL A 338 3.77 10.38 -2.85
N GLU A 339 5.00 10.46 -3.35
CA GLU A 339 6.12 11.20 -2.75
C GLU A 339 5.87 12.70 -2.76
N ASN A 340 5.49 13.29 -3.90
CA ASN A 340 5.15 14.70 -4.02
C ASN A 340 3.98 15.10 -3.09
N MET A 341 2.95 14.25 -2.96
CA MET A 341 1.86 14.48 -1.99
C MET A 341 2.38 14.47 -0.55
N TYR A 342 3.23 13.52 -0.19
CA TYR A 342 3.83 13.44 1.15
C TYR A 342 4.76 14.62 1.47
N GLU A 343 5.54 15.12 0.51
CA GLU A 343 6.28 16.36 0.72
C GLU A 343 5.34 17.56 0.94
N ASN A 344 4.22 17.63 0.23
CA ASN A 344 3.27 18.73 0.35
C ASN A 344 2.53 18.69 1.69
N ASP A 345 2.23 17.51 2.24
CA ASP A 345 1.74 17.34 3.61
C ASP A 345 2.73 17.94 4.63
N LEU A 346 4.01 17.61 4.50
CA LEU A 346 5.06 18.15 5.40
C LEU A 346 5.20 19.66 5.24
N LYS A 347 5.14 20.20 4.01
CA LYS A 347 5.14 21.65 3.74
C LYS A 347 3.91 22.34 4.35
N CYS A 348 2.75 21.69 4.37
CA CYS A 348 1.53 22.18 5.03
C CYS A 348 1.71 22.25 6.55
N ILE A 349 2.21 21.18 7.17
CA ILE A 349 2.45 21.11 8.63
C ILE A 349 3.50 22.15 9.06
N SER A 350 4.60 22.29 8.31
CA SER A 350 5.61 23.33 8.56
C SER A 350 5.12 24.76 8.27
N SER A 351 4.00 24.94 7.57
CA SER A 351 3.37 26.26 7.39
C SER A 351 2.57 26.68 8.63
N LEU A 352 1.90 25.73 9.30
CA LEU A 352 1.29 25.95 10.62
C LEU A 352 2.36 26.21 11.69
N GLU A 353 3.44 25.41 11.71
CA GLU A 353 4.61 25.62 12.60
C GLU A 353 5.19 27.04 12.43
N ARG A 354 5.35 27.50 11.19
CA ARG A 354 5.80 28.87 10.89
C ARG A 354 4.81 29.93 11.34
N ALA A 355 3.49 29.71 11.15
CA ALA A 355 2.46 30.65 11.58
C ALA A 355 2.48 30.84 13.10
N ILE A 356 2.56 29.75 13.87
CA ILE A 356 2.67 29.78 15.34
C ILE A 356 3.99 30.44 15.77
N SER A 357 5.08 30.22 15.03
CA SER A 357 6.40 30.84 15.29
C SER A 357 6.44 32.36 15.10
N THR A 358 5.37 32.99 14.56
CA THR A 358 5.26 34.46 14.52
C THR A 358 4.75 35.07 15.84
N LEU A 359 4.20 34.26 16.74
CA LEU A 359 3.79 34.70 18.08
C LEU A 359 5.03 34.87 18.96
N ASP A 360 5.19 36.04 19.60
CA ASP A 360 6.24 36.20 20.61
C ASP A 360 5.82 35.46 21.90
N ILE A 361 6.33 34.24 22.05
CA ILE A 361 6.04 33.32 23.16
C ILE A 361 6.43 33.92 24.53
N ARG A 362 7.28 34.96 24.56
CA ARG A 362 7.63 35.70 25.79
C ARG A 362 6.49 36.59 26.30
N HIS A 363 5.52 36.90 25.44
CA HIS A 363 4.38 37.77 25.72
C HIS A 363 3.03 37.06 25.55
N ILE A 364 2.93 36.07 24.64
CA ILE A 364 1.71 35.28 24.39
C ILE A 364 1.99 33.83 24.79
N THR A 365 1.57 33.45 26.00
CA THR A 365 1.73 32.09 26.52
C THR A 365 0.48 31.23 26.35
N ASP A 366 -0.71 31.83 26.44
CA ASP A 366 -2.04 31.21 26.32
C ASP A 366 -2.70 31.62 24.99
N LEU A 367 -3.30 30.63 24.30
CA LEU A 367 -3.93 30.80 23.00
C LEU A 367 -5.16 31.72 23.02
N ALA A 368 -5.81 31.90 24.17
CA ALA A 368 -6.93 32.82 24.32
C ALA A 368 -6.55 34.31 24.14
N TYR A 369 -5.25 34.62 24.03
CA TYR A 369 -4.73 35.98 23.81
C TYR A 369 -3.93 36.11 22.50
N VAL A 370 -4.15 35.20 21.53
CA VAL A 370 -3.58 35.33 20.18
C VAL A 370 -4.14 36.60 19.50
N PRO A 371 -3.27 37.51 19.00
CA PRO A 371 -3.72 38.73 18.32
C PRO A 371 -4.57 38.42 17.09
N GLU A 372 -5.59 39.24 16.85
CA GLU A 372 -6.55 39.08 15.74
C GLU A 372 -5.85 38.93 14.38
N SER A 373 -4.79 39.72 14.15
CA SER A 373 -3.94 39.68 12.94
C SER A 373 -3.24 38.33 12.69
N CYS A 374 -3.18 37.47 13.69
CA CYS A 374 -2.55 36.14 13.63
C CYS A 374 -3.59 35.01 13.65
N LYS A 375 -4.82 35.25 14.14
CA LYS A 375 -5.87 34.22 14.26
C LYS A 375 -6.17 33.56 12.92
N ASP A 376 -6.54 34.33 11.90
CA ASP A 376 -6.89 33.81 10.57
C ASP A 376 -5.77 32.93 9.97
N GLY A 377 -4.52 33.36 10.06
CA GLY A 377 -3.38 32.63 9.52
C GLY A 377 -3.13 31.28 10.23
N ILE A 378 -3.24 31.25 11.56
CA ILE A 378 -3.07 30.01 12.36
C ILE A 378 -4.30 29.11 12.20
N THR A 379 -5.50 29.67 12.20
CA THR A 379 -6.76 28.92 12.01
C THR A 379 -6.84 28.30 10.62
N GLU A 380 -6.49 29.03 9.55
CA GLU A 380 -6.55 28.47 8.20
C GLU A 380 -5.44 27.44 7.95
N THR A 381 -4.19 27.69 8.36
CA THR A 381 -3.15 26.65 8.28
C THR A 381 -3.50 25.43 9.15
N GLY A 382 -4.15 25.65 10.30
CA GLY A 382 -4.69 24.60 11.18
C GLY A 382 -5.74 23.71 10.50
N LYS A 383 -6.73 24.31 9.82
CA LYS A 383 -7.73 23.55 9.03
C LYS A 383 -7.07 22.71 7.95
N ASN A 384 -6.11 23.28 7.21
CA ASN A 384 -5.41 22.56 6.15
C ASN A 384 -4.58 21.37 6.68
N VAL A 385 -3.99 21.49 7.88
CA VAL A 385 -3.34 20.36 8.58
C VAL A 385 -4.35 19.30 9.02
N LEU A 386 -5.56 19.67 9.46
CA LEU A 386 -6.63 18.71 9.73
C LEU A 386 -7.07 17.95 8.46
N THR A 387 -7.14 18.61 7.30
CA THR A 387 -7.40 17.95 6.01
C THR A 387 -6.31 16.93 5.68
N VAL A 388 -5.03 17.30 5.81
CA VAL A 388 -3.87 16.40 5.61
C VAL A 388 -3.94 15.16 6.51
N ILE A 389 -4.25 15.32 7.80
CA ILE A 389 -4.43 14.19 8.73
C ILE A 389 -5.59 13.30 8.27
N SER A 390 -6.66 13.88 7.74
CA SER A 390 -7.86 13.18 7.28
C SER A 390 -7.60 12.35 6.01
N GLU A 391 -6.79 12.84 5.09
CA GLU A 391 -6.31 12.06 3.94
C GLU A 391 -5.42 10.88 4.39
N ARG A 392 -4.54 11.11 5.36
CA ARG A 392 -3.68 10.04 5.93
C ARG A 392 -4.47 9.00 6.71
N LEU A 393 -5.52 9.40 7.44
CA LEU A 393 -6.51 8.50 8.03
C LEU A 393 -7.21 7.65 6.96
N SER A 394 -7.67 8.27 5.86
CA SER A 394 -8.26 7.57 4.71
C SER A 394 -7.32 6.51 4.12
N ALA A 395 -6.06 6.86 3.87
CA ALA A 395 -5.05 5.94 3.37
C ALA A 395 -4.81 4.77 4.35
N LEU A 396 -4.65 5.06 5.65
CA LEU A 396 -4.48 4.05 6.70
C LEU A 396 -5.69 3.11 6.79
N ARG A 397 -6.93 3.62 6.77
CA ARG A 397 -8.14 2.77 6.78
C ARG A 397 -8.26 1.93 5.50
N LYS A 398 -8.00 2.50 4.33
CA LYS A 398 -7.98 1.79 3.04
C LYS A 398 -6.94 0.66 3.02
N VAL A 399 -5.78 0.83 3.68
CA VAL A 399 -4.78 -0.25 3.87
C VAL A 399 -5.20 -1.27 4.94
N LYS A 400 -5.70 -0.81 6.10
CA LYS A 400 -6.18 -1.68 7.20
C LYS A 400 -7.25 -2.66 6.71
N GLN A 401 -8.26 -2.17 6.00
CA GLN A 401 -9.34 -2.99 5.47
C GLN A 401 -8.83 -4.04 4.46
N LYS A 402 -7.90 -3.67 3.55
CA LYS A 402 -7.25 -4.62 2.64
C LYS A 402 -6.53 -5.75 3.40
N LYS A 403 -5.86 -5.44 4.52
CA LYS A 403 -5.14 -6.42 5.36
C LYS A 403 -6.10 -7.30 6.17
N GLU A 404 -7.18 -6.73 6.71
CA GLU A 404 -8.26 -7.47 7.39
C GLU A 404 -8.97 -8.46 6.43
N ILE A 405 -9.29 -8.01 5.21
CA ILE A 405 -9.84 -8.88 4.15
C ILE A 405 -8.89 -10.03 3.79
N SER A 406 -7.58 -9.77 3.71
CA SER A 406 -6.57 -10.81 3.48
C SER A 406 -6.46 -11.79 4.66
N LEU A 407 -6.56 -11.30 5.90
CA LEU A 407 -6.59 -12.14 7.10
C LEU A 407 -7.80 -13.08 7.10
N GLU A 408 -9.00 -12.58 6.77
CA GLU A 408 -10.21 -13.42 6.66
C GLU A 408 -10.14 -14.43 5.52
N LYS A 409 -9.47 -14.10 4.40
CA LYS A 409 -9.19 -15.07 3.33
C LYS A 409 -8.25 -16.18 3.80
N ILE A 410 -7.17 -15.84 4.52
CA ILE A 410 -6.22 -16.83 5.06
C ILE A 410 -6.89 -17.72 6.10
N LYS A 411 -7.67 -17.15 7.05
CA LYS A 411 -8.45 -17.93 8.03
C LYS A 411 -9.36 -18.96 7.37
N LYS A 412 -10.04 -18.61 6.27
CA LYS A 412 -10.91 -19.53 5.50
C LYS A 412 -10.15 -20.65 4.78
N ILE A 413 -8.85 -20.51 4.58
CA ILE A 413 -7.96 -21.56 4.05
C ILE A 413 -7.39 -22.42 5.17
N CYS A 414 -7.13 -21.85 6.36
CA CYS A 414 -6.61 -22.53 7.54
C CYS A 414 -7.68 -23.39 8.27
N THR A 415 -8.31 -24.32 7.57
CA THR A 415 -9.35 -25.21 8.14
C THR A 415 -8.81 -26.32 9.04
N THR A 416 -7.49 -26.59 9.03
CA THR A 416 -6.84 -27.62 9.85
C THR A 416 -5.67 -27.05 10.68
N PRO A 417 -5.26 -27.71 11.77
CA PRO A 417 -4.14 -27.26 12.60
C PRO A 417 -2.81 -27.13 11.84
N GLU A 418 -2.53 -28.03 10.90
CA GLU A 418 -1.29 -28.04 10.11
C GLU A 418 -1.25 -26.86 9.13
N MET A 419 -2.38 -26.53 8.52
CA MET A 419 -2.50 -25.34 7.67
C MET A 419 -2.41 -24.05 8.50
N ASN A 420 -2.97 -24.02 9.71
CA ASN A 420 -2.80 -22.89 10.63
C ASN A 420 -1.33 -22.72 11.05
N ALA A 421 -0.62 -23.82 11.36
CA ALA A 421 0.81 -23.82 11.64
C ALA A 421 1.63 -23.30 10.43
N LYS A 422 1.34 -23.78 9.22
CA LYS A 422 1.98 -23.36 7.96
C LYS A 422 1.84 -21.86 7.68
N TYR A 423 0.70 -21.25 8.00
CA TYR A 423 0.46 -19.82 7.78
C TYR A 423 0.64 -18.95 9.04
N SER A 424 1.04 -19.53 10.17
CA SER A 424 1.14 -18.86 11.49
C SER A 424 1.96 -17.56 11.45
N TYR A 425 3.13 -17.57 10.81
CA TYR A 425 3.98 -16.39 10.64
C TYR A 425 3.29 -15.28 9.83
N ALA A 426 2.62 -15.62 8.72
CA ALA A 426 1.89 -14.66 7.90
C ALA A 426 0.66 -14.08 8.62
N ILE A 427 -0.07 -14.92 9.36
CA ILE A 427 -1.19 -14.51 10.22
C ILE A 427 -0.71 -13.54 11.31
N SER A 428 0.42 -13.85 11.95
CA SER A 428 1.05 -13.01 12.97
C SER A 428 1.49 -11.66 12.39
N ALA A 429 2.25 -11.67 11.29
CA ALA A 429 2.71 -10.44 10.62
C ALA A 429 1.54 -9.54 10.18
N ILE A 430 0.47 -10.10 9.62
CA ILE A 430 -0.73 -9.35 9.22
C ILE A 430 -1.44 -8.77 10.45
N ARG A 431 -1.59 -9.53 11.54
CA ARG A 431 -2.18 -9.02 12.81
C ARG A 431 -1.37 -7.87 13.39
N THR A 432 -0.05 -8.01 13.48
CA THR A 432 0.86 -6.96 13.97
C THR A 432 0.79 -5.70 13.11
N PHE A 433 0.67 -5.84 11.79
CA PHE A 433 0.51 -4.72 10.87
C PHE A 433 -0.85 -4.00 11.02
N ILE A 434 -1.94 -4.75 11.17
CA ILE A 434 -3.28 -4.20 11.48
C ILE A 434 -3.28 -3.46 12.83
N TYR A 435 -2.59 -4.01 13.85
CA TYR A 435 -2.45 -3.38 15.16
C TYR A 435 -1.67 -2.07 15.09
N ARG A 436 -0.51 -2.05 14.39
CA ARG A 436 0.28 -0.81 14.17
C ARG A 436 -0.53 0.28 13.46
N ILE A 437 -1.29 -0.08 12.43
CA ILE A 437 -2.18 0.87 11.75
C ILE A 437 -3.30 1.36 12.69
N GLY A 438 -3.86 0.49 13.53
CA GLY A 438 -4.79 0.89 14.59
C GLY A 438 -4.19 1.97 15.50
N ALA A 439 -3.05 1.67 16.14
CA ALA A 439 -2.36 2.60 17.03
C ALA A 439 -1.87 3.90 16.35
N CYS A 440 -1.74 3.92 15.01
CA CYS A 440 -1.47 5.14 14.24
C CYS A 440 -2.75 5.96 14.01
N ILE A 441 -3.85 5.31 13.60
CA ILE A 441 -5.19 5.93 13.49
C ILE A 441 -5.64 6.54 14.82
N ASP A 442 -5.50 5.80 15.93
CA ASP A 442 -5.91 6.25 17.26
C ASP A 442 -5.12 7.49 17.71
N ARG A 443 -3.82 7.57 17.38
CA ARG A 443 -2.98 8.75 17.62
C ARG A 443 -3.40 9.94 16.75
N LEU A 444 -3.59 9.74 15.44
CA LEU A 444 -4.04 10.80 14.54
C LEU A 444 -5.39 11.38 14.95
N LEU A 445 -6.35 10.56 15.39
CA LEU A 445 -7.64 11.04 15.91
C LEU A 445 -7.48 11.86 17.20
N ASN A 446 -6.62 11.44 18.13
CA ASN A 446 -6.34 12.22 19.35
C ASN A 446 -5.62 13.56 19.03
N LEU A 447 -4.78 13.60 18.00
CA LEU A 447 -4.12 14.82 17.53
C LEU A 447 -5.09 15.76 16.80
N VAL A 448 -6.05 15.23 16.03
CA VAL A 448 -7.18 15.99 15.49
C VAL A 448 -8.02 16.61 16.61
N ASP A 449 -8.27 15.87 17.70
CA ASP A 449 -9.00 16.39 18.86
C ASP A 449 -8.24 17.53 19.56
N THR A 450 -6.93 17.36 19.72
CA THR A 450 -6.07 18.33 20.41
C THR A 450 -5.87 19.60 19.60
N LEU A 451 -5.62 19.48 18.29
CA LEU A 451 -5.55 20.62 17.36
C LEU A 451 -6.93 21.28 17.21
N GLY A 452 -8.01 20.51 17.06
CA GLY A 452 -9.37 21.04 16.98
C GLY A 452 -9.75 21.87 18.21
N TYR A 453 -9.44 21.38 19.42
CA TYR A 453 -9.63 22.18 20.64
C TYR A 453 -8.79 23.47 20.61
N ALA A 454 -7.51 23.40 20.28
CA ALA A 454 -6.65 24.59 20.20
C ALA A 454 -7.15 25.64 19.20
N LEU A 455 -7.60 25.21 18.01
CA LEU A 455 -8.22 26.10 17.02
C LEU A 455 -9.55 26.69 17.53
N SER A 456 -10.35 25.94 18.28
CA SER A 456 -11.57 26.48 18.90
C SER A 456 -11.29 27.53 19.99
N VAL A 457 -10.14 27.47 20.66
CA VAL A 457 -9.67 28.50 21.60
C VAL A 457 -9.24 29.77 20.83
N ILE A 458 -8.47 29.61 19.75
CA ILE A 458 -8.04 30.73 18.89
C ILE A 458 -9.24 31.43 18.24
N ASN A 459 -10.29 30.68 17.90
CA ASN A 459 -11.57 31.17 17.35
C ASN A 459 -12.54 31.73 18.42
N ASP A 460 -12.14 31.86 19.70
CA ASP A 460 -12.96 32.32 20.83
C ASP A 460 -14.24 31.50 21.13
N VAL A 461 -14.35 30.27 20.60
CA VAL A 461 -15.55 29.40 20.69
C VAL A 461 -15.31 28.05 21.38
N SER A 462 -14.23 27.94 22.17
CA SER A 462 -13.84 26.70 22.85
C SER A 462 -14.88 26.16 23.84
N PHE A 463 -15.78 27.02 24.35
CA PHE A 463 -16.92 26.62 25.18
C PHE A 463 -17.95 25.74 24.42
N LEU A 464 -17.93 25.73 23.09
CA LEU A 464 -18.71 24.79 22.27
C LEU A 464 -17.97 23.45 22.06
N TYR A 465 -16.64 23.43 22.17
CA TYR A 465 -15.83 22.28 21.80
C TYR A 465 -15.83 21.18 22.87
N CYS A 466 -16.44 20.04 22.56
CA CYS A 466 -16.50 18.91 23.49
C CYS A 466 -15.20 18.09 23.41
N ARG A 467 -14.30 18.21 24.40
CA ARG A 467 -13.11 17.34 24.53
C ARG A 467 -13.45 15.88 24.93
N GLY A 468 -14.69 15.61 25.36
CA GLY A 468 -15.14 14.29 25.78
C GLY A 468 -15.67 13.42 24.64
N LYS A 469 -16.07 12.18 24.97
CA LYS A 469 -16.85 11.28 24.08
C LYS A 469 -18.37 11.47 24.21
N ILE A 470 -18.81 12.41 25.05
CA ILE A 470 -20.22 12.66 25.36
C ILE A 470 -20.45 14.16 25.25
N CYS A 471 -21.32 14.57 24.32
CA CYS A 471 -21.73 15.96 24.13
C CYS A 471 -23.15 16.15 24.65
N TYR A 472 -23.34 17.13 25.53
CA TYR A 472 -24.65 17.51 26.05
C TYR A 472 -25.27 18.56 25.14
N LEU A 473 -26.19 18.14 24.27
CA LEU A 473 -26.88 19.05 23.33
C LEU A 473 -27.67 20.14 24.06
N SER A 474 -28.01 19.91 25.34
CA SER A 474 -28.61 20.89 26.24
C SER A 474 -27.73 22.10 26.58
N GLU A 475 -26.44 22.06 26.24
CA GLU A 475 -25.41 23.04 26.61
C GLU A 475 -24.78 23.70 25.38
N GLN A 476 -25.09 23.21 24.17
CA GLN A 476 -24.55 23.67 22.90
C GLN A 476 -25.35 24.86 22.37
N GLN A 477 -24.87 26.09 22.56
CA GLN A 477 -25.57 27.31 22.12
C GLN A 477 -25.79 27.37 20.59
N ASN A 478 -24.92 26.71 19.84
CA ASN A 478 -24.95 26.58 18.38
C ASN A 478 -25.81 25.40 17.88
N TYR A 479 -26.55 24.72 18.77
CA TYR A 479 -27.58 23.74 18.43
C TYR A 479 -28.97 24.34 18.64
N VAL A 480 -29.72 24.49 17.54
CA VAL A 480 -31.05 25.08 17.51
C VAL A 480 -32.04 24.03 17.00
N CYS A 481 -33.02 23.68 17.83
CA CYS A 481 -33.98 22.61 17.52
C CYS A 481 -35.40 23.15 17.29
N ILE A 482 -36.12 22.52 16.37
CA ILE A 482 -37.53 22.79 16.07
C ILE A 482 -38.39 22.35 17.27
N THR A 483 -39.22 23.26 17.78
CA THR A 483 -40.21 22.98 18.84
C THR A 483 -41.33 22.08 18.31
N GLY A 484 -41.79 22.34 17.09
CA GLY A 484 -42.62 21.43 16.29
C GLY A 484 -44.12 21.73 16.35
N ILE A 485 -44.77 21.72 15.19
CA ILE A 485 -46.23 21.91 15.09
C ILE A 485 -46.97 20.62 15.51
N GLN A 486 -47.68 20.65 16.64
CA GLN A 486 -48.61 19.59 17.02
C GLN A 486 -49.91 19.67 16.22
N ASN A 487 -49.95 19.09 15.02
CA ASN A 487 -51.21 18.82 14.33
C ASN A 487 -51.27 17.36 13.85
N ASN A 488 -52.10 16.56 14.50
CA ASN A 488 -52.19 15.11 14.26
C ASN A 488 -53.10 14.73 13.08
N THR A 489 -53.89 15.69 12.55
CA THR A 489 -54.95 15.41 11.57
C THR A 489 -54.80 16.32 10.36
N ILE A 490 -53.74 16.08 9.57
CA ILE A 490 -53.41 16.88 8.38
C ILE A 490 -53.96 16.19 7.12
N LYS A 491 -54.85 16.85 6.39
CA LYS A 491 -55.28 16.46 5.04
C LYS A 491 -54.35 17.06 4.00
N ARG A 492 -54.47 16.61 2.74
CA ARG A 492 -53.62 17.09 1.64
C ARG A 492 -53.76 18.59 1.39
N ASP A 493 -54.99 19.08 1.41
CA ASP A 493 -55.32 20.47 1.09
C ASP A 493 -54.76 21.44 2.15
N ASP A 494 -54.84 21.03 3.43
CA ASP A 494 -54.31 21.76 4.60
C ASP A 494 -52.81 22.06 4.48
N VAL A 495 -52.02 21.24 3.79
CA VAL A 495 -50.56 21.43 3.69
C VAL A 495 -50.20 22.71 2.93
N SER A 496 -51.08 23.20 2.05
CA SER A 496 -50.88 24.47 1.34
C SER A 496 -50.88 25.70 2.26
N SER A 497 -51.53 25.61 3.43
CA SER A 497 -51.55 26.67 4.46
C SER A 497 -50.62 26.39 5.65
N LEU A 498 -49.96 25.22 5.66
CA LEU A 498 -49.06 24.79 6.74
C LEU A 498 -47.62 25.20 6.43
N ASP A 499 -46.97 25.85 7.40
CA ASP A 499 -45.53 26.11 7.38
C ASP A 499 -44.75 24.81 7.63
N THR A 500 -44.61 24.01 6.57
CA THR A 500 -44.00 22.67 6.58
C THR A 500 -42.56 22.65 7.08
N THR A 501 -41.87 23.80 7.07
CA THR A 501 -40.49 23.93 7.55
C THR A 501 -40.35 23.69 9.06
N PHE A 502 -41.43 23.84 9.83
CA PHE A 502 -41.48 23.59 11.28
C PHE A 502 -42.18 22.27 11.66
N VAL A 503 -42.50 21.42 10.67
CA VAL A 503 -43.03 20.08 10.93
C VAL A 503 -41.87 19.15 11.28
N LYS A 504 -41.61 19.02 12.60
CA LYS A 504 -40.57 18.15 13.19
C LYS A 504 -40.52 16.79 12.49
N GLN A 505 -39.34 16.39 12.02
CA GLN A 505 -39.18 15.12 11.30
C GLN A 505 -39.52 13.90 12.16
N LYS A 506 -39.81 12.76 11.51
CA LYS A 506 -40.20 11.47 12.13
C LYS A 506 -41.54 11.49 12.91
N SER A 507 -42.12 12.66 13.14
CA SER A 507 -43.49 12.84 13.69
C SER A 507 -44.57 12.20 12.80
N THR A 508 -45.77 12.05 13.34
CA THR A 508 -46.95 11.59 12.58
C THR A 508 -47.29 12.59 11.45
N ALA A 509 -47.28 13.89 11.74
CA ALA A 509 -47.48 14.95 10.76
C ALA A 509 -46.53 14.83 9.56
N TRP A 510 -45.22 14.70 9.82
CA TRP A 510 -44.19 14.54 8.78
C TRP A 510 -44.40 13.28 7.93
N LYS A 511 -44.79 12.15 8.54
CA LYS A 511 -45.11 10.90 7.83
C LYS A 511 -46.33 11.05 6.93
N THR A 512 -47.38 11.74 7.39
CA THR A 512 -48.60 12.00 6.63
C THR A 512 -48.34 12.91 5.44
N ILE A 513 -47.65 14.04 5.62
CA ILE A 513 -47.33 14.95 4.50
C ILE A 513 -46.46 14.23 3.45
N ARG A 514 -45.54 13.34 3.88
CA ARG A 514 -44.69 12.55 3.00
C ARG A 514 -45.39 11.45 2.20
N SER A 515 -46.63 11.08 2.50
CA SER A 515 -47.42 10.18 1.64
C SER A 515 -48.19 10.92 0.53
N PHE A 516 -48.32 12.25 0.63
CA PHE A 516 -49.01 13.07 -0.38
C PHE A 516 -48.13 13.45 -1.58
N ALA A 517 -46.80 13.36 -1.46
CA ALA A 517 -45.85 13.73 -2.51
C ALA A 517 -45.57 12.57 -3.49
N LYS A 518 -45.51 12.86 -4.79
CA LYS A 518 -45.17 11.84 -5.83
C LYS A 518 -43.73 11.35 -5.70
N VAL A 519 -42.79 12.23 -5.36
CA VAL A 519 -41.37 11.93 -5.17
C VAL A 519 -40.89 12.56 -3.87
N THR A 520 -39.91 11.96 -3.21
CA THR A 520 -39.14 12.62 -2.13
C THR A 520 -37.66 12.67 -2.50
N GLY A 521 -36.88 13.62 -1.96
CA GLY A 521 -35.43 13.69 -2.20
C GLY A 521 -34.74 12.33 -1.99
N SER A 522 -35.02 11.69 -0.85
CA SER A 522 -34.57 10.34 -0.48
C SER A 522 -35.07 9.18 -1.36
N THR A 523 -35.98 9.41 -2.31
CA THR A 523 -36.46 8.41 -3.29
C THR A 523 -36.16 8.79 -4.74
N CYS A 524 -35.64 10.00 -4.99
CA CYS A 524 -35.36 10.54 -6.32
C CYS A 524 -34.49 9.59 -7.18
N PHE A 525 -33.44 9.00 -6.58
CA PHE A 525 -32.56 8.06 -7.28
C PHE A 525 -33.29 6.83 -7.85
N ASP A 526 -34.20 6.24 -7.08
CA ASP A 526 -34.97 5.06 -7.50
C ASP A 526 -36.12 5.45 -8.46
N ALA A 527 -36.73 6.63 -8.27
CA ALA A 527 -37.75 7.21 -9.16
C ALA A 527 -37.19 7.55 -10.57
N LEU A 528 -35.93 8.00 -10.66
CA LEU A 528 -35.20 8.19 -11.92
C LEU A 528 -34.78 6.87 -12.60
N GLY A 529 -35.01 5.72 -11.95
CA GLY A 529 -34.63 4.39 -12.46
C GLY A 529 -33.14 4.07 -12.34
N LEU A 530 -32.35 4.90 -11.65
CA LEU A 530 -30.91 4.70 -11.45
C LEU A 530 -30.65 3.46 -10.57
N GLY A 531 -31.57 3.15 -9.65
CA GLY A 531 -31.62 1.87 -8.90
C GLY A 531 -32.15 0.67 -9.70
N GLY A 532 -32.42 0.83 -10.99
CA GLY A 532 -32.88 -0.21 -11.90
C GLY A 532 -34.40 -0.29 -12.09
N LEU A 533 -34.83 -0.85 -13.23
CA LEU A 533 -36.22 -0.82 -13.70
C LEU A 533 -37.23 -1.40 -12.71
N LYS A 534 -36.84 -2.44 -11.96
CA LYS A 534 -37.71 -3.06 -10.94
C LYS A 534 -38.13 -2.04 -9.89
N LYS A 535 -37.16 -1.34 -9.30
CA LYS A 535 -37.41 -0.30 -8.30
C LYS A 535 -38.22 0.87 -8.85
N GLN A 536 -37.95 1.28 -10.09
CA GLN A 536 -38.69 2.37 -10.71
C GLN A 536 -40.17 2.04 -10.86
N LYS A 537 -40.49 0.79 -11.21
CA LYS A 537 -41.87 0.27 -11.23
C LYS A 537 -42.47 0.19 -9.82
N GLU A 538 -41.74 -0.33 -8.84
CA GLU A 538 -42.20 -0.40 -7.44
C GLU A 538 -42.52 0.99 -6.86
N HIS A 539 -41.70 2.01 -7.18
CA HIS A 539 -42.00 3.41 -6.83
C HIS A 539 -43.21 3.94 -7.61
N PHE A 540 -43.30 3.67 -8.91
CA PHE A 540 -44.42 4.11 -9.75
C PHE A 540 -45.77 3.53 -9.28
N GLU A 541 -45.84 2.23 -9.00
CA GLU A 541 -47.06 1.56 -8.57
C GLU A 541 -47.50 1.98 -7.16
N TYR A 542 -46.58 2.37 -6.28
CA TYR A 542 -46.90 3.04 -5.02
C TYR A 542 -47.56 4.41 -5.25
N VAL A 543 -46.99 5.24 -6.12
CA VAL A 543 -47.46 6.63 -6.36
C VAL A 543 -48.79 6.68 -7.12
N PHE A 544 -48.95 5.87 -8.18
CA PHE A 544 -50.09 5.97 -9.09
C PHE A 544 -51.11 4.83 -8.97
N SER A 545 -50.78 3.73 -8.30
CA SER A 545 -51.68 2.58 -8.12
C SER A 545 -51.99 2.26 -6.66
N GLY A 546 -51.47 3.05 -5.71
CA GLY A 546 -51.72 2.91 -4.28
C GLY A 546 -51.22 1.58 -3.68
N LYS A 547 -50.37 0.82 -4.39
CA LYS A 547 -49.83 -0.44 -3.86
C LYS A 547 -48.87 -0.17 -2.72
N GLU A 548 -49.00 -0.90 -1.62
CA GLU A 548 -48.02 -0.81 -0.54
C GLU A 548 -46.61 -1.20 -1.04
N LYS A 549 -45.60 -0.48 -0.55
CA LYS A 549 -44.19 -0.83 -0.82
C LYS A 549 -43.87 -2.16 -0.14
N THR A 550 -43.15 -3.02 -0.84
CA THR A 550 -42.68 -4.30 -0.28
C THR A 550 -41.93 -4.06 1.04
N GLU A 551 -42.32 -4.78 2.08
CA GLU A 551 -41.80 -4.55 3.42
C GLU A 551 -40.26 -4.77 3.47
N PRO A 552 -39.47 -3.86 4.06
CA PRO A 552 -38.03 -4.03 4.17
C PRO A 552 -37.66 -5.28 4.96
N SER A 553 -36.64 -6.03 4.51
CA SER A 553 -36.17 -7.23 5.22
C SER A 553 -35.70 -6.89 6.65
N PRO A 554 -35.68 -7.86 7.58
CA PRO A 554 -35.22 -7.62 8.96
C PRO A 554 -33.80 -7.02 9.03
N GLU A 555 -32.93 -7.37 8.08
CA GLU A 555 -31.59 -6.80 7.92
C GLU A 555 -31.65 -5.31 7.53
N VAL A 556 -32.47 -4.94 6.54
CA VAL A 556 -32.67 -3.54 6.12
C VAL A 556 -33.34 -2.72 7.22
N LYS A 557 -34.34 -3.27 7.93
CA LYS A 557 -34.95 -2.63 9.10
C LYS A 557 -33.89 -2.30 10.17
N LYS A 558 -32.97 -3.23 10.45
CA LYS A 558 -31.84 -3.01 11.38
C LYS A 558 -30.90 -1.90 10.91
N TYR A 559 -30.63 -1.80 9.60
CA TYR A 559 -29.80 -0.73 9.04
C TYR A 559 -30.49 0.64 9.13
N MET A 560 -31.79 0.71 8.84
CA MET A 560 -32.60 1.93 9.00
C MET A 560 -32.65 2.38 10.47
N GLN A 561 -32.89 1.45 11.40
CA GLN A 561 -32.89 1.76 12.84
C GLN A 561 -31.51 2.25 13.33
N HIS A 562 -30.42 1.65 12.84
CA HIS A 562 -29.07 2.11 13.18
C HIS A 562 -28.80 3.55 12.72
N GLY A 563 -29.23 3.93 11.52
CA GLY A 563 -29.21 5.31 11.05
C GLY A 563 -29.98 6.25 11.99
N THR A 564 -31.27 5.97 12.18
CA THR A 564 -32.18 6.77 13.03
C THR A 564 -31.66 7.00 14.45
N VAL A 565 -30.93 6.05 15.04
CA VAL A 565 -30.37 6.14 16.40
C VAL A 565 -29.05 6.90 16.46
N ASN A 566 -28.28 6.98 15.36
CA ASN A 566 -26.94 7.59 15.35
C ASN A 566 -26.86 8.96 14.69
N GLU A 567 -27.89 9.35 13.94
CA GLU A 567 -28.06 10.67 13.34
C GLU A 567 -27.83 11.81 14.36
N ILE A 568 -28.43 11.70 15.55
CA ILE A 568 -28.28 12.69 16.63
C ILE A 568 -26.85 12.74 17.22
N ASN A 569 -26.09 11.64 17.16
CA ASN A 569 -24.67 11.61 17.54
C ASN A 569 -23.81 12.30 16.48
N CYS A 570 -24.23 12.24 15.20
CA CYS A 570 -23.62 13.00 14.12
C CYS A 570 -23.88 14.50 14.29
N VAL A 571 -25.11 14.92 14.59
CA VAL A 571 -25.44 16.31 14.94
C VAL A 571 -24.60 16.81 16.11
N ALA A 572 -24.49 16.02 17.19
CA ALA A 572 -23.64 16.35 18.33
C ALA A 572 -22.16 16.49 17.94
N THR A 573 -21.65 15.63 17.05
CA THR A 573 -20.26 15.73 16.53
C THR A 573 -20.09 16.97 15.64
N LEU A 574 -21.07 17.32 14.80
CA LEU A 574 -21.07 18.55 14.01
C LEU A 574 -20.96 19.79 14.91
N VAL A 575 -21.88 19.96 15.86
CA VAL A 575 -21.93 21.18 16.68
C VAL A 575 -20.75 21.31 17.64
N SER A 576 -20.21 20.19 18.16
CA SER A 576 -19.19 20.22 19.21
C SER A 576 -17.76 19.87 18.78
N LYS A 577 -17.52 19.52 17.50
CA LYS A 577 -16.18 19.25 16.95
C LYS A 577 -15.92 19.98 15.62
N VAL A 578 -16.93 20.11 14.76
CA VAL A 578 -16.76 20.62 13.39
C VAL A 578 -17.02 22.13 13.33
N LEU A 579 -18.19 22.59 13.78
CA LEU A 579 -18.54 24.02 13.72
C LEU A 579 -17.53 24.92 14.45
N PRO A 580 -17.04 24.62 15.68
CA PRO A 580 -16.13 25.53 16.39
C PRO A 580 -14.74 25.69 15.75
N VAL A 581 -14.40 24.84 14.78
CA VAL A 581 -13.10 24.83 14.08
C VAL A 581 -13.22 25.37 12.66
N PHE A 582 -14.16 24.81 11.88
CA PHE A 582 -14.27 25.11 10.45
C PHE A 582 -15.24 26.27 10.17
N TYR A 583 -16.28 26.41 10.99
CA TYR A 583 -17.40 27.33 10.77
C TYR A 583 -17.85 28.03 12.07
N PRO A 584 -16.93 28.71 12.82
CA PRO A 584 -17.17 29.12 14.21
C PRO A 584 -18.33 30.10 14.40
N THR A 585 -18.69 30.86 13.35
CA THR A 585 -19.80 31.83 13.32
C THR A 585 -21.14 31.23 12.88
N GLN A 586 -21.26 29.90 12.82
CA GLN A 586 -22.46 29.19 12.35
C GLN A 586 -23.10 28.35 13.45
N SER A 587 -24.43 28.27 13.42
CA SER A 587 -25.24 27.40 14.25
C SER A 587 -26.00 26.39 13.39
N TYR A 588 -26.17 25.17 13.91
CA TYR A 588 -27.01 24.14 13.33
C TYR A 588 -28.47 24.39 13.67
N PHE A 589 -29.32 24.37 12.64
CA PHE A 589 -30.77 24.38 12.77
C PHE A 589 -31.30 23.04 12.26
N GLU A 590 -32.15 22.37 13.04
CA GLU A 590 -33.00 21.32 12.49
C GLU A 590 -33.94 21.90 11.42
N GLU A 591 -34.25 21.11 10.39
CA GLU A 591 -35.22 21.45 9.34
C GLU A 591 -36.39 20.44 9.35
N GLY A 592 -37.61 20.91 9.04
CA GLY A 592 -38.80 20.06 8.93
C GLY A 592 -38.93 19.39 7.56
N CYS A 593 -39.77 19.93 6.69
CA CYS A 593 -39.79 19.56 5.28
C CYS A 593 -40.17 20.76 4.40
N LYS A 594 -39.84 20.68 3.10
CA LYS A 594 -40.29 21.62 2.07
C LYS A 594 -40.98 20.86 0.95
N VAL A 595 -42.05 21.44 0.41
CA VAL A 595 -42.88 20.87 -0.65
C VAL A 595 -42.74 21.74 -1.90
N ASP A 596 -42.45 21.10 -3.02
CA ASP A 596 -42.44 21.70 -4.36
C ASP A 596 -43.65 21.21 -5.16
N TYR A 597 -44.28 22.15 -5.88
CA TYR A 597 -45.60 21.99 -6.49
C TYR A 597 -45.53 22.19 -8.00
N LEU A 598 -46.04 21.22 -8.75
CA LEU A 598 -46.20 21.30 -10.20
C LEU A 598 -47.69 21.22 -10.53
N ASP A 599 -48.26 22.24 -11.18
CA ASP A 599 -49.68 22.31 -11.55
C ASP A 599 -50.61 21.98 -10.35
N ASN A 600 -50.37 22.62 -9.20
CA ASN A 600 -51.02 22.36 -7.90
C ASN A 600 -50.90 20.92 -7.35
N ASN A 601 -50.09 20.05 -7.96
CA ASN A 601 -49.81 18.71 -7.46
C ASN A 601 -48.51 18.70 -6.65
N PHE A 602 -48.53 17.97 -5.52
CA PHE A 602 -47.38 17.69 -4.67
C PHE A 602 -46.36 16.85 -5.44
N MET A 603 -45.39 17.49 -6.07
CA MET A 603 -44.46 16.86 -7.02
C MET A 603 -43.30 16.23 -6.24
N LEU A 604 -42.57 17.06 -5.50
CA LEU A 604 -41.38 16.70 -4.75
C LEU A 604 -41.53 17.17 -3.29
N LEU A 605 -41.13 16.32 -2.34
CA LEU A 605 -40.94 16.73 -0.95
C LEU A 605 -39.52 16.41 -0.49
N VAL A 606 -38.86 17.42 0.06
CA VAL A 606 -37.50 17.32 0.59
C VAL A 606 -37.51 17.52 2.11
N SER A 607 -36.62 16.86 2.82
CA SER A 607 -36.46 16.96 4.27
C SER A 607 -34.96 16.87 4.56
N PRO A 608 -34.21 17.98 4.45
CA PRO A 608 -32.79 18.03 4.82
C PRO A 608 -32.64 17.64 6.29
N ASP A 609 -31.59 16.93 6.68
CA ASP A 609 -31.40 16.57 8.10
C ASP A 609 -31.22 17.84 8.97
N GLY A 610 -30.61 18.89 8.40
CA GLY A 610 -30.61 20.25 8.97
C GLY A 610 -30.10 21.34 8.01
N SER A 611 -29.82 22.52 8.55
CA SER A 611 -29.09 23.61 7.88
C SER A 611 -28.10 24.31 8.80
N LEU A 612 -27.12 25.01 8.23
CA LEU A 612 -26.23 25.92 8.95
C LEU A 612 -26.61 27.37 8.65
N ARG A 613 -26.71 28.21 9.68
CA ARG A 613 -27.02 29.64 9.56
C ARG A 613 -26.19 30.47 10.54
N SER A 614 -25.91 31.72 10.20
CA SER A 614 -24.99 32.55 10.99
C SER A 614 -25.55 32.91 12.37
N SER A 615 -24.71 32.78 13.39
CA SER A 615 -25.08 32.90 14.81
C SER A 615 -25.36 34.34 15.28
N CYS A 616 -25.01 35.37 14.50
CA CYS A 616 -25.13 36.77 14.91
C CYS A 616 -26.50 37.42 14.60
N GLU A 617 -27.41 36.74 13.89
CA GLU A 617 -28.66 37.34 13.40
C GLU A 617 -29.89 36.47 13.70
N PHE A 618 -30.48 36.69 14.88
CA PHE A 618 -31.77 36.11 15.29
C PHE A 618 -32.94 36.77 14.53
N GLY A 619 -33.12 36.38 13.27
CA GLY A 619 -34.16 36.96 12.40
C GLY A 619 -34.53 36.15 11.16
N GLY A 620 -34.03 34.92 11.00
CA GLY A 620 -34.40 34.05 9.89
C GLY A 620 -33.67 34.33 8.57
N LYS A 621 -32.37 34.67 8.62
CA LYS A 621 -31.54 34.69 7.41
C LYS A 621 -31.48 33.32 6.73
N LYS A 622 -31.20 33.38 5.42
CA LYS A 622 -31.10 32.24 4.50
C LYS A 622 -30.08 31.20 4.97
N PRO A 623 -30.33 29.88 4.79
CA PRO A 623 -29.33 28.83 4.97
C PRO A 623 -28.01 29.15 4.27
N CYS A 624 -26.90 29.11 5.02
CA CYS A 624 -25.56 29.16 4.46
C CYS A 624 -25.19 27.81 3.86
N PHE A 625 -25.50 26.72 4.56
CA PHE A 625 -25.32 25.35 4.06
C PHE A 625 -26.57 24.50 4.36
N ALA A 626 -26.85 23.53 3.50
CA ALA A 626 -27.66 22.37 3.85
C ALA A 626 -26.84 21.39 4.71
N VAL A 627 -27.50 20.45 5.41
CA VAL A 627 -26.84 19.34 6.11
C VAL A 627 -27.55 18.01 5.83
N GLU A 628 -26.77 17.00 5.44
CA GLU A 628 -27.20 15.64 5.10
C GLU A 628 -26.35 14.64 5.91
N ILE A 629 -26.98 13.72 6.66
CA ILE A 629 -26.31 12.86 7.66
C ILE A 629 -26.51 11.38 7.32
N LYS A 630 -25.43 10.60 7.24
CA LYS A 630 -25.50 9.15 7.04
C LYS A 630 -24.63 8.39 8.05
N CYS A 631 -25.16 7.28 8.56
CA CYS A 631 -24.47 6.41 9.53
C CYS A 631 -24.36 4.99 8.96
N PRO A 632 -23.24 4.61 8.31
CA PRO A 632 -23.11 3.30 7.68
C PRO A 632 -23.06 2.16 8.70
N TYR A 633 -23.96 1.18 8.56
CA TYR A 633 -23.99 0.05 9.48
C TYR A 633 -22.70 -0.80 9.41
N PRO A 634 -21.95 -0.98 10.51
CA PRO A 634 -20.59 -1.57 10.54
C PRO A 634 -20.56 -3.10 10.43
N GLY A 635 -21.57 -3.70 9.79
CA GLY A 635 -21.88 -5.14 9.88
C GLY A 635 -20.98 -6.10 9.12
N ASN A 636 -20.00 -5.63 8.36
CA ASN A 636 -19.26 -6.46 7.42
C ASN A 636 -17.87 -5.88 7.13
N VAL A 637 -16.82 -6.69 7.28
CA VAL A 637 -15.41 -6.34 6.99
C VAL A 637 -15.22 -5.84 5.54
N TYR A 638 -16.07 -6.27 4.61
CA TYR A 638 -16.05 -5.81 3.21
C TYR A 638 -16.61 -4.38 3.00
N LYS A 639 -17.18 -3.74 4.03
CA LYS A 639 -17.63 -2.33 3.99
C LYS A 639 -16.80 -1.49 4.99
N PRO A 640 -16.35 -0.28 4.61
CA PRO A 640 -15.75 0.64 5.58
C PRO A 640 -16.82 1.15 6.56
N LYS A 641 -16.41 1.56 7.76
CA LYS A 641 -17.30 2.14 8.79
C LYS A 641 -17.89 3.50 8.39
N VAL A 642 -17.22 4.19 7.47
CA VAL A 642 -17.47 5.56 7.01
C VAL A 642 -17.19 5.65 5.51
N TYR A 643 -17.78 6.62 4.82
CA TYR A 643 -17.55 6.88 3.39
C TYR A 643 -16.38 7.85 3.20
N TYR A 644 -15.39 7.47 2.39
CA TYR A 644 -14.24 8.32 2.03
C TYR A 644 -14.40 9.05 0.68
N GLU A 645 -15.49 8.77 -0.04
CA GLU A 645 -15.92 9.37 -1.29
C GLU A 645 -17.45 9.49 -1.19
N LEU A 646 -18.06 10.62 -1.61
CA LEU A 646 -19.52 10.77 -1.59
C LEU A 646 -20.17 9.69 -2.49
N PRO A 647 -21.05 8.82 -1.97
CA PRO A 647 -21.69 7.82 -2.82
C PRO A 647 -22.67 8.48 -3.79
N HIS A 648 -22.39 8.39 -5.10
CA HIS A 648 -23.12 9.08 -6.18
C HIS A 648 -24.65 8.88 -6.21
N TYR A 649 -25.18 7.87 -5.51
CA TYR A 649 -26.63 7.66 -5.38
C TYR A 649 -27.32 8.63 -4.40
N TYR A 650 -26.57 9.38 -3.59
CA TYR A 650 -27.09 10.49 -2.80
C TYR A 650 -27.13 11.82 -3.57
N VAL A 651 -26.46 11.95 -4.73
CA VAL A 651 -26.38 13.21 -5.50
C VAL A 651 -27.76 13.82 -5.79
N PRO A 652 -28.79 13.06 -6.22
CA PRO A 652 -30.12 13.61 -6.44
C PRO A 652 -30.84 14.07 -5.17
N GLN A 653 -30.49 13.51 -4.00
CA GLN A 653 -31.03 13.97 -2.72
C GLN A 653 -30.37 15.28 -2.29
N ILE A 654 -29.04 15.36 -2.29
CA ILE A 654 -28.34 16.57 -1.81
C ILE A 654 -28.55 17.79 -2.71
N LEU A 655 -28.66 17.60 -4.03
CA LEU A 655 -29.06 18.67 -4.96
C LEU A 655 -30.49 19.14 -4.67
N SER A 656 -31.41 18.24 -4.32
CA SER A 656 -32.77 18.63 -3.91
C SER A 656 -32.80 19.42 -2.60
N GLU A 657 -31.91 19.10 -1.66
CA GLU A 657 -31.81 19.77 -0.36
C GLU A 657 -31.20 21.17 -0.47
N MET A 658 -30.12 21.30 -1.25
CA MET A 658 -29.56 22.61 -1.63
C MET A 658 -30.60 23.46 -2.39
N SER A 659 -31.31 22.88 -3.36
CA SER A 659 -32.34 23.59 -4.13
C SER A 659 -33.49 24.10 -3.25
N VAL A 660 -34.07 23.28 -2.36
CA VAL A 660 -35.19 23.76 -1.51
C VAL A 660 -34.74 24.69 -0.39
N LEU A 661 -33.52 24.55 0.13
CA LEU A 661 -32.94 25.52 1.07
C LEU A 661 -32.36 26.75 0.38
N GLU A 662 -32.38 26.75 -0.97
CA GLU A 662 -31.87 27.78 -1.88
C GLU A 662 -30.39 28.15 -1.63
N THR A 663 -29.61 27.21 -1.11
CA THR A 663 -28.16 27.36 -0.85
C THR A 663 -27.35 26.70 -1.95
N ASN A 664 -26.15 27.23 -2.19
CA ASN A 664 -25.21 26.70 -3.15
C ASN A 664 -24.31 25.60 -2.58
N CYS A 665 -24.36 25.30 -1.27
CA CYS A 665 -23.44 24.36 -0.62
C CYS A 665 -24.14 23.45 0.40
N ILE A 666 -23.62 22.22 0.56
CA ILE A 666 -24.07 21.25 1.58
C ILE A 666 -22.90 20.65 2.36
N ILE A 667 -23.11 20.45 3.67
CA ILE A 667 -22.23 19.64 4.51
C ILE A 667 -22.79 18.22 4.57
N PHE A 668 -22.11 17.28 3.90
CA PHE A 668 -22.45 15.85 3.94
C PHE A 668 -21.62 15.15 5.02
N LEU A 669 -22.28 14.55 5.99
CA LEU A 669 -21.66 13.95 7.16
C LEU A 669 -21.81 12.43 7.17
N CYS A 670 -20.70 11.74 7.43
CA CYS A 670 -20.68 10.28 7.54
C CYS A 670 -20.19 9.83 8.91
N TYR A 671 -21.12 9.57 9.83
CA TYR A 671 -20.84 9.18 11.22
C TYR A 671 -20.59 7.68 11.41
N SER A 672 -19.59 7.37 12.23
CA SER A 672 -19.47 6.11 12.96
C SER A 672 -19.19 6.38 14.44
N LEU A 673 -19.25 5.35 15.29
CA LEU A 673 -18.93 5.48 16.73
C LEU A 673 -17.44 5.83 17.01
N GLU A 674 -16.58 5.76 16.00
CA GLU A 674 -15.13 6.01 16.12
C GLU A 674 -14.78 7.42 15.63
N SER A 675 -15.24 7.75 14.42
CA SER A 675 -15.02 9.03 13.76
C SER A 675 -16.18 9.40 12.83
N THR A 676 -16.30 10.69 12.54
CA THR A 676 -17.24 11.27 11.57
C THR A 676 -16.45 11.96 10.47
N ILE A 677 -16.76 11.64 9.22
CA ILE A 677 -16.19 12.32 8.05
C ILE A 677 -17.11 13.46 7.63
N VAL A 678 -16.49 14.60 7.30
CA VAL A 678 -17.14 15.84 6.85
C VAL A 678 -16.72 16.08 5.39
N PHE A 679 -17.70 16.12 4.50
CA PHE A 679 -17.53 16.65 3.15
C PHE A 679 -18.32 17.95 2.99
N GLU A 680 -17.82 18.81 2.14
CA GLU A 680 -18.53 19.96 1.58
C GLU A 680 -18.78 19.68 0.10
N ALA A 681 -19.94 20.04 -0.42
CA ALA A 681 -20.26 19.89 -1.84
C ALA A 681 -21.04 21.07 -2.39
N ASP A 682 -20.75 21.43 -3.64
CA ASP A 682 -21.31 22.60 -4.33
C ASP A 682 -22.47 22.23 -5.26
N PHE A 683 -23.47 23.11 -5.36
CA PHE A 683 -24.69 22.91 -6.11
C PHE A 683 -24.46 23.00 -7.63
N ASP A 684 -24.65 21.88 -8.33
CA ASP A 684 -24.70 21.81 -9.79
C ASP A 684 -26.13 22.01 -10.29
N SER A 685 -26.46 23.24 -10.69
CA SER A 685 -27.77 23.59 -11.25
C SER A 685 -28.04 22.85 -12.57
N MET A 686 -27.04 22.64 -13.43
CA MET A 686 -27.22 21.96 -14.72
C MET A 686 -27.57 20.48 -14.53
N LEU A 687 -26.98 19.81 -13.54
CA LEU A 687 -27.34 18.43 -13.16
C LEU A 687 -28.68 18.39 -12.44
N TRP A 688 -29.01 19.38 -11.60
CA TRP A 688 -30.31 19.50 -10.96
C TRP A 688 -31.46 19.70 -11.96
N ASP A 689 -31.28 20.58 -12.96
CA ASP A 689 -32.27 20.81 -14.02
C ASP A 689 -32.50 19.54 -14.86
N GLN A 690 -31.44 18.76 -15.13
CA GLN A 690 -31.54 17.44 -15.77
C GLN A 690 -32.28 16.41 -14.88
N ILE A 691 -32.11 16.47 -13.56
CA ILE A 691 -32.84 15.63 -12.59
C ILE A 691 -34.33 16.01 -12.59
N MET A 692 -34.66 17.29 -12.36
CA MET A 692 -36.04 17.77 -12.30
C MET A 692 -36.79 17.57 -13.61
N SER A 693 -36.15 17.82 -14.76
CA SER A 693 -36.75 17.54 -16.08
C SER A 693 -37.17 16.08 -16.24
N ARG A 694 -36.34 15.12 -15.77
CA ARG A 694 -36.70 13.69 -15.78
C ARG A 694 -37.78 13.34 -14.77
N LEU A 695 -37.78 13.96 -13.58
CA LEU A 695 -38.87 13.77 -12.60
C LEU A 695 -40.21 14.28 -13.14
N ILE A 696 -40.23 15.45 -13.77
CA ILE A 696 -41.41 16.02 -14.44
C ILE A 696 -41.89 15.08 -15.56
N GLN A 697 -40.96 14.57 -16.39
CA GLN A 697 -41.29 13.63 -17.47
C GLN A 697 -41.92 12.32 -16.97
N CYS A 698 -41.43 11.77 -15.85
CA CYS A 698 -41.92 10.50 -15.30
C CYS A 698 -43.15 10.65 -14.41
N TYR A 699 -43.22 11.70 -13.58
CA TYR A 699 -44.20 11.84 -12.49
C TYR A 699 -45.05 13.10 -12.56
N GLY A 700 -44.70 14.12 -13.34
CA GLY A 700 -45.40 15.40 -13.36
C GLY A 700 -46.88 15.25 -13.72
N LYS A 701 -47.17 14.55 -14.82
CA LYS A 701 -48.53 14.35 -15.35
C LYS A 701 -49.40 13.43 -14.48
N ALA A 702 -50.70 13.45 -14.73
CA ALA A 702 -51.67 12.52 -14.16
C ALA A 702 -51.81 11.23 -14.99
N ASP A 703 -51.58 11.29 -16.31
CA ASP A 703 -51.64 10.16 -17.25
C ASP A 703 -50.28 9.46 -17.48
N SER A 704 -49.30 9.74 -16.62
CA SER A 704 -47.97 9.10 -16.66
C SER A 704 -48.09 7.57 -16.77
N LYS A 705 -47.20 6.95 -17.54
CA LYS A 705 -47.23 5.52 -17.83
C LYS A 705 -46.10 4.80 -17.11
N CYS A 706 -46.41 3.65 -16.50
CA CYS A 706 -45.45 2.82 -15.77
C CYS A 706 -44.25 2.46 -16.69
N PRO A 707 -43.00 2.72 -16.28
CA PRO A 707 -41.84 2.61 -17.16
C PRO A 707 -41.61 1.15 -17.59
N THR A 708 -41.64 0.88 -18.90
CA THR A 708 -41.46 -0.47 -19.45
C THR A 708 -40.01 -0.83 -19.75
N LYS A 709 -39.15 0.18 -19.93
CA LYS A 709 -37.70 0.08 -20.19
C LYS A 709 -36.98 1.23 -19.47
N LEU A 710 -35.69 1.07 -19.22
CA LEU A 710 -34.84 2.18 -18.75
C LEU A 710 -34.53 3.16 -19.89
N PRO A 711 -34.21 4.43 -19.59
CA PRO A 711 -33.64 5.37 -20.55
C PRO A 711 -32.35 4.84 -21.18
N SER A 712 -32.13 5.10 -22.47
CA SER A 712 -30.93 4.66 -23.21
C SER A 712 -29.64 5.38 -22.76
N ASP A 713 -29.80 6.60 -22.27
CA ASP A 713 -28.74 7.51 -21.79
C ASP A 713 -28.41 7.34 -20.30
N LEU A 714 -29.09 6.43 -19.59
CA LEU A 714 -28.97 6.28 -18.12
C LEU A 714 -27.52 6.07 -17.65
N LYS A 715 -26.67 5.42 -18.46
CA LYS A 715 -25.24 5.25 -18.16
C LYS A 715 -24.45 6.55 -18.18
N GLU A 716 -24.72 7.42 -19.15
CA GLU A 716 -24.08 8.74 -19.25
C GLU A 716 -24.52 9.61 -18.06
N PHE A 717 -25.82 9.59 -17.76
CA PHE A 717 -26.39 10.32 -16.63
C PHE A 717 -25.84 9.82 -15.27
N GLN A 718 -25.61 8.51 -15.11
CA GLN A 718 -24.89 7.95 -13.96
C GLN A 718 -23.41 8.37 -13.91
N GLU A 719 -22.74 8.56 -15.04
CA GLU A 719 -21.35 9.03 -15.05
C GLU A 719 -21.26 10.51 -14.70
N LYS A 720 -22.22 11.36 -15.12
CA LYS A 720 -22.32 12.76 -14.65
C LYS A 720 -22.42 12.84 -13.12
N MET A 721 -23.24 12.01 -12.49
CA MET A 721 -23.33 11.93 -11.02
C MET A 721 -22.03 11.44 -10.35
N LYS A 722 -21.26 10.54 -10.99
CA LYS A 722 -19.93 10.14 -10.52
C LYS A 722 -18.87 11.20 -10.74
N GLN A 723 -19.02 12.06 -11.75
CA GLN A 723 -18.09 13.13 -12.05
C GLN A 723 -18.30 14.31 -11.09
N TYR A 724 -19.55 14.69 -10.82
CA TYR A 724 -19.92 15.57 -9.72
C TYR A 724 -19.26 15.15 -8.39
N CYS A 725 -19.28 13.85 -8.04
CA CYS A 725 -18.63 13.32 -6.84
C CYS A 725 -17.09 13.45 -6.78
N LYS A 726 -16.44 13.91 -7.86
CA LYS A 726 -14.98 14.19 -7.93
C LYS A 726 -14.72 15.69 -8.02
N ASP A 727 -15.55 16.42 -8.76
CA ASP A 727 -15.28 17.79 -9.18
C ASP A 727 -15.97 18.82 -8.28
N ASN A 728 -17.11 18.45 -7.66
CA ASN A 728 -17.95 19.32 -6.82
C ASN A 728 -17.99 18.88 -5.34
N VAL A 729 -17.08 18.02 -4.89
CA VAL A 729 -17.07 17.47 -3.52
C VAL A 729 -15.67 17.52 -2.92
N ARG A 730 -15.53 18.20 -1.78
CA ARG A 730 -14.29 18.37 -1.02
C ARG A 730 -14.35 17.62 0.31
N LEU A 731 -13.31 16.85 0.63
CA LEU A 731 -13.09 16.33 1.98
C LEU A 731 -12.63 17.50 2.87
N ILE A 732 -13.31 17.72 3.99
CA ILE A 732 -12.95 18.75 4.97
C ILE A 732 -12.18 18.12 6.15
N ALA A 733 -12.74 17.09 6.79
CA ALA A 733 -12.11 16.44 7.93
C ALA A 733 -12.64 15.02 8.22
N GLU A 734 -11.85 14.22 8.93
CA GLU A 734 -12.30 13.09 9.75
C GLU A 734 -12.05 13.43 11.22
N VAL A 735 -13.12 13.70 11.98
CA VAL A 735 -13.05 14.09 13.39
C VAL A 735 -13.47 12.96 14.33
N PRO A 736 -12.95 12.88 15.58
CA PRO A 736 -13.43 11.94 16.58
C PRO A 736 -14.93 12.14 16.89
N SER A 737 -15.69 11.05 16.88
CA SER A 737 -17.13 11.10 17.14
C SER A 737 -17.46 11.24 18.63
N VAL A 738 -18.57 11.93 18.92
CA VAL A 738 -19.18 12.01 20.25
C VAL A 738 -20.57 11.38 20.26
N VAL A 739 -21.01 10.90 21.42
CA VAL A 739 -22.37 10.42 21.66
C VAL A 739 -23.20 11.55 22.27
N ALA A 740 -24.40 11.76 21.75
CA ALA A 740 -25.31 12.79 22.24
C ALA A 740 -25.93 12.42 23.60
N LYS A 741 -26.00 13.41 24.49
CA LYS A 741 -27.05 13.49 25.51
C LYS A 741 -28.08 14.51 25.01
N THR A 742 -29.27 14.00 24.69
CA THR A 742 -30.37 14.79 24.13
C THR A 742 -30.90 15.79 25.15
N CYS A 743 -31.14 17.02 24.69
CA CYS A 743 -32.00 17.97 25.39
C CYS A 743 -33.39 17.36 25.64
N GLY A 744 -33.85 17.37 26.89
CA GLY A 744 -35.17 16.86 27.30
C GLY A 744 -36.30 17.85 27.00
N HIS A 745 -36.43 18.30 25.75
CA HIS A 745 -37.49 19.21 25.33
C HIS A 745 -38.78 18.45 25.04
N ASP A 746 -39.81 18.68 25.85
CA ASP A 746 -41.18 18.31 25.49
C ASP A 746 -41.71 19.23 24.38
N VAL A 747 -42.56 18.68 23.51
CA VAL A 747 -43.14 19.41 22.38
C VAL A 747 -44.19 20.39 22.90
N VAL A 748 -43.95 21.69 22.74
CA VAL A 748 -44.82 22.76 23.26
C VAL A 748 -46.21 22.70 22.63
N SER A 749 -47.28 22.82 23.44
CA SER A 749 -48.65 22.88 22.94
C SER A 749 -48.97 24.25 22.33
N SER A 750 -49.70 24.24 21.21
CA SER A 750 -49.73 25.31 20.21
C SER A 750 -50.67 26.49 20.51
N ASP A 751 -50.55 27.12 21.69
CA ASP A 751 -51.47 28.19 22.14
C ASP A 751 -50.80 29.50 22.57
N LYS A 752 -49.46 29.61 22.65
CA LYS A 752 -48.77 30.86 23.03
C LYS A 752 -47.49 31.15 22.24
N ASN A 753 -47.47 32.37 21.71
CA ASN A 753 -46.44 33.12 20.99
C ASN A 753 -44.99 32.59 20.82
N ASP A 754 -44.57 32.64 19.54
CA ASP A 754 -43.28 33.16 19.03
C ASP A 754 -41.99 32.34 19.18
N ALA A 755 -41.97 31.20 19.86
CA ALA A 755 -40.82 30.28 19.89
C ALA A 755 -40.93 29.11 18.88
N LYS A 756 -40.76 29.39 17.57
CA LYS A 756 -40.69 28.32 16.53
C LYS A 756 -39.44 27.42 16.63
N TYR A 757 -38.40 27.90 17.31
CA TYR A 757 -37.16 27.19 17.60
C TYR A 757 -36.84 27.32 19.10
N ASN A 758 -36.28 26.27 19.70
CA ASN A 758 -35.61 26.31 21.00
C ASN A 758 -34.10 26.49 20.80
N GLN A 759 -33.52 27.50 21.45
CA GLN A 759 -32.06 27.63 21.58
C GLN A 759 -31.64 27.38 23.04
N HIS A 760 -30.49 26.72 23.19
CA HIS A 760 -29.86 26.54 24.49
C HIS A 760 -29.12 27.79 24.95
N LYS A 761 -29.57 28.37 26.08
CA LYS A 761 -28.79 29.37 26.83
C LYS A 761 -27.58 28.68 27.44
N SER A 762 -26.45 29.38 27.49
CA SER A 762 -25.25 28.88 28.15
C SER A 762 -25.52 28.52 29.62
N LEU A 763 -25.07 27.33 30.03
CA LEU A 763 -24.56 27.20 31.40
C LEU A 763 -23.28 28.06 31.51
N GLN A 764 -22.87 28.39 32.73
CA GLN A 764 -21.79 29.34 32.99
C GLN A 764 -20.52 29.03 32.17
N GLN A 765 -19.73 30.07 31.82
CA GLN A 765 -18.42 29.89 31.20
C GLN A 765 -17.60 28.88 32.02
N ILE A 766 -17.49 27.65 31.51
CA ILE A 766 -16.48 26.71 31.97
C ILE A 766 -15.15 27.36 31.57
N SER A 767 -14.34 27.73 32.56
CA SER A 767 -13.03 28.33 32.32
C SER A 767 -12.25 27.40 31.38
N ALA A 768 -11.90 27.90 30.19
CA ALA A 768 -11.18 27.10 29.21
C ALA A 768 -9.91 26.52 29.85
N GLU A 769 -9.69 25.22 29.69
CA GLU A 769 -8.45 24.59 30.15
C GLU A 769 -7.29 25.24 29.41
N SER A 770 -6.39 25.91 30.14
CA SER A 770 -5.41 26.84 29.60
C SER A 770 -4.55 26.18 28.52
N CYS A 771 -4.81 26.54 27.27
CA CYS A 771 -4.19 25.93 26.11
C CYS A 771 -3.02 26.81 25.68
N THR A 772 -1.79 26.35 25.89
CA THR A 772 -0.61 27.20 25.66
C THR A 772 -0.07 27.08 24.23
N VAL A 773 0.64 28.12 23.78
CA VAL A 773 1.40 28.09 22.51
C VAL A 773 2.40 26.92 22.50
N SER A 774 2.98 26.59 23.66
CA SER A 774 3.85 25.42 23.83
C SER A 774 3.12 24.08 23.61
N ASN A 775 1.88 23.95 24.09
CA ASN A 775 1.07 22.74 23.85
C ASN A 775 0.75 22.58 22.37
N LEU A 776 0.45 23.68 21.67
CA LEU A 776 0.18 23.68 20.24
C LEU A 776 1.42 23.30 19.43
N ASN A 777 2.58 23.91 19.69
CA ASN A 777 3.85 23.55 19.04
C ASN A 777 4.20 22.07 19.23
N LYS A 778 4.03 21.54 20.45
CA LYS A 778 4.19 20.10 20.73
C LYS A 778 3.23 19.24 19.90
N THR A 779 1.96 19.66 19.79
CA THR A 779 0.94 18.96 18.98
C THR A 779 1.32 18.94 17.50
N VAL A 780 1.83 20.04 16.95
CA VAL A 780 2.30 20.13 15.55
C VAL A 780 3.50 19.22 15.30
N TYR A 781 4.45 19.13 16.23
CA TYR A 781 5.57 18.19 16.15
C TYR A 781 5.09 16.72 16.19
N GLU A 782 4.16 16.38 17.10
CA GLU A 782 3.59 15.02 17.18
C GLU A 782 2.74 14.67 15.94
N ILE A 783 2.07 15.65 15.31
CA ILE A 783 1.42 15.50 14.00
C ILE A 783 2.46 15.19 12.92
N MET A 784 3.55 15.95 12.83
CA MET A 784 4.61 15.71 11.85
C MET A 784 5.19 14.29 11.96
N GLU A 785 5.56 13.85 13.16
CA GLU A 785 6.10 12.48 13.35
C GLU A 785 5.06 11.39 13.10
N THR A 786 3.79 11.61 13.47
CA THR A 786 2.73 10.62 13.22
C THR A 786 2.36 10.55 11.74
N VAL A 787 2.45 11.65 10.98
CA VAL A 787 2.28 11.67 9.51
C VAL A 787 3.45 10.97 8.81
N LYS A 788 4.69 11.13 9.29
CA LYS A 788 5.86 10.35 8.83
C LYS A 788 5.65 8.83 9.06
N GLU A 789 5.13 8.42 10.22
CA GLU A 789 4.77 7.00 10.44
C GLU A 789 3.60 6.55 9.55
N ALA A 790 2.56 7.38 9.39
CA ALA A 790 1.40 7.06 8.54
C ALA A 790 1.81 6.85 7.08
N TYR A 791 2.74 7.66 6.56
CA TYR A 791 3.38 7.43 5.27
C TYR A 791 4.11 6.08 5.24
N GLY A 792 5.01 5.84 6.21
CA GLY A 792 5.75 4.57 6.32
C GLY A 792 4.87 3.31 6.43
N LEU A 793 3.66 3.41 6.98
CA LEU A 793 2.66 2.34 7.07
C LEU A 793 1.78 2.20 5.82
N THR A 794 1.73 3.21 4.95
CA THR A 794 0.94 3.21 3.71
C THR A 794 1.79 3.01 2.44
N ARG A 795 3.12 3.13 2.55
CA ARG A 795 4.12 2.80 1.51
C ARG A 795 3.86 1.46 0.82
N HIS A 796 4.07 1.46 -0.50
CA HIS A 796 3.82 0.33 -1.38
C HIS A 796 5.13 -0.44 -1.59
N ILE A 797 5.55 -1.20 -0.58
CA ILE A 797 6.84 -1.92 -0.58
C ILE A 797 6.88 -3.02 -1.67
N ALA A 798 7.96 -3.01 -2.46
CA ALA A 798 8.27 -4.01 -3.47
C ALA A 798 8.69 -5.35 -2.85
N THR A 799 8.39 -6.44 -3.56
CA THR A 799 8.73 -7.82 -3.15
C THR A 799 9.69 -8.51 -4.11
N GLU A 800 9.90 -7.96 -5.30
CA GLU A 800 10.75 -8.52 -6.34
C GLU A 800 11.48 -7.39 -7.09
N VAL A 801 12.73 -7.63 -7.50
CA VAL A 801 13.43 -6.84 -8.51
C VAL A 801 13.18 -7.49 -9.86
N VAL A 802 12.70 -6.75 -10.85
CA VAL A 802 12.75 -7.17 -12.26
C VAL A 802 14.03 -6.59 -12.85
N VAL A 803 14.94 -7.45 -13.30
CA VAL A 803 16.16 -7.02 -13.99
C VAL A 803 16.01 -7.30 -15.48
N TYR A 804 16.31 -6.30 -16.30
CA TYR A 804 16.36 -6.39 -17.76
C TYR A 804 17.80 -6.54 -18.20
N LEU A 805 18.08 -7.66 -18.87
CA LEU A 805 19.39 -8.06 -19.36
C LEU A 805 19.34 -8.14 -20.88
N ILE A 806 20.24 -7.45 -21.58
CA ILE A 806 20.44 -7.66 -23.02
C ILE A 806 21.52 -8.74 -23.25
N SER A 807 21.48 -9.42 -24.39
CA SER A 807 22.47 -10.43 -24.77
C SER A 807 22.53 -10.60 -26.27
N ASP A 808 23.74 -10.73 -26.82
CA ASP A 808 23.95 -11.20 -28.20
C ASP A 808 23.33 -12.61 -28.39
N LEU A 809 22.67 -12.83 -29.52
CA LEU A 809 22.15 -14.14 -29.92
C LEU A 809 23.27 -15.13 -30.24
N ASN A 810 24.40 -14.66 -30.77
CA ASN A 810 25.51 -15.50 -31.23
C ASN A 810 26.40 -16.04 -30.11
N ARG A 811 26.20 -15.60 -28.85
CA ARG A 811 26.95 -16.05 -27.67
C ARG A 811 26.96 -17.58 -27.48
N SER A 812 25.95 -18.31 -27.98
CA SER A 812 25.96 -19.79 -27.97
C SER A 812 27.05 -20.43 -28.85
N HIS A 813 27.73 -19.65 -29.69
CA HIS A 813 28.73 -20.10 -30.65
C HIS A 813 30.10 -19.41 -30.46
N ILE A 814 30.18 -18.38 -29.62
CA ILE A 814 31.41 -17.60 -29.38
C ILE A 814 31.60 -17.45 -27.84
N PRO A 815 32.38 -18.34 -27.19
CA PRO A 815 32.52 -18.35 -25.73
C PRO A 815 33.14 -17.08 -25.13
N GLU A 816 33.98 -16.35 -25.88
CA GLU A 816 34.64 -15.13 -25.42
C GLU A 816 33.70 -13.92 -25.29
N ARG A 817 32.50 -13.94 -25.92
CA ARG A 817 31.60 -12.78 -25.86
C ARG A 817 31.03 -12.57 -24.46
N GLN A 818 30.91 -11.30 -24.07
CA GLN A 818 30.48 -10.90 -22.73
C GLN A 818 29.15 -11.56 -22.31
N HIS A 819 29.03 -11.78 -21.01
CA HIS A 819 27.79 -12.22 -20.41
C HIS A 819 26.73 -11.10 -20.44
N SER A 820 25.48 -11.49 -20.21
CA SER A 820 24.30 -10.63 -20.34
C SER A 820 24.42 -9.32 -19.55
N VAL A 821 24.39 -8.19 -20.26
CA VAL A 821 24.59 -6.84 -19.69
C VAL A 821 23.26 -6.31 -19.12
N PRO A 822 23.23 -5.78 -17.88
CA PRO A 822 22.04 -5.15 -17.34
C PRO A 822 21.79 -3.79 -18.00
N ILE A 823 20.66 -3.63 -18.67
CA ILE A 823 20.23 -2.35 -19.30
C ILE A 823 19.09 -1.67 -18.53
N GLY A 824 18.61 -2.26 -17.43
CA GLY A 824 17.68 -1.59 -16.53
C GLY A 824 17.16 -2.50 -15.43
N TYR A 825 16.54 -1.91 -14.42
CA TYR A 825 15.81 -2.67 -13.39
C TYR A 825 14.67 -1.86 -12.76
N ALA A 826 13.68 -2.59 -12.26
CA ALA A 826 12.48 -2.05 -11.66
C ALA A 826 12.11 -2.79 -10.37
N MET A 827 11.39 -2.11 -9.48
CA MET A 827 10.99 -2.61 -8.17
C MET A 827 9.51 -2.98 -8.21
N LYS A 828 9.22 -4.28 -8.16
CA LYS A 828 7.91 -4.87 -8.45
C LYS A 828 7.25 -5.38 -7.17
N GLY A 829 5.94 -5.13 -7.04
CA GLY A 829 5.12 -5.70 -5.97
C GLY A 829 4.80 -7.18 -6.20
N TYR A 830 3.99 -7.76 -5.32
CA TYR A 830 3.55 -9.16 -5.45
C TYR A 830 2.73 -9.42 -6.74
N SER A 831 2.16 -8.37 -7.32
CA SER A 831 1.38 -8.40 -8.56
C SER A 831 1.65 -7.16 -9.40
N MET A 832 1.79 -7.35 -10.72
CA MET A 832 1.91 -6.33 -11.75
C MET A 832 1.07 -6.78 -12.96
N THR A 833 0.45 -5.87 -13.69
CA THR A 833 -0.42 -6.24 -14.83
C THR A 833 0.40 -6.51 -16.09
N THR A 834 -0.20 -7.20 -17.06
CA THR A 834 0.41 -7.44 -18.38
C THR A 834 0.70 -6.13 -19.11
N ASP A 835 -0.17 -5.13 -18.98
CA ASP A 835 -0.08 -3.88 -19.73
C ASP A 835 1.02 -2.97 -19.17
N VAL A 836 1.19 -2.94 -17.84
CA VAL A 836 2.34 -2.28 -17.20
C VAL A 836 3.65 -2.92 -17.65
N MET A 837 3.73 -4.25 -17.65
CA MET A 837 4.92 -4.95 -18.12
C MET A 837 5.18 -4.73 -19.63
N ARG A 838 4.13 -4.70 -20.45
CA ARG A 838 4.24 -4.40 -21.89
C ARG A 838 4.78 -2.98 -22.12
N ASN A 839 4.29 -1.99 -21.38
CA ASN A 839 4.76 -0.60 -21.49
C ASN A 839 6.25 -0.49 -21.14
N MET A 840 6.68 -1.11 -20.03
CA MET A 840 8.10 -1.14 -19.64
C MET A 840 8.99 -1.84 -20.69
N VAL A 841 8.54 -2.97 -21.25
CA VAL A 841 9.28 -3.68 -22.31
C VAL A 841 9.35 -2.85 -23.59
N ASN A 842 8.28 -2.15 -23.96
CA ASN A 842 8.26 -1.27 -25.12
C ASN A 842 9.22 -0.08 -24.95
N ASP A 843 9.23 0.57 -23.78
CA ASP A 843 10.14 1.69 -23.48
C ASP A 843 11.61 1.26 -23.62
N ILE A 844 11.98 0.09 -23.08
CA ILE A 844 13.34 -0.45 -23.24
C ILE A 844 13.67 -0.74 -24.71
N LEU A 845 12.74 -1.32 -25.47
CA LEU A 845 12.95 -1.57 -26.90
C LEU A 845 13.14 -0.27 -27.69
N GLU A 846 12.38 0.77 -27.35
CA GLU A 846 12.52 2.12 -27.90
C GLU A 846 13.88 2.73 -27.55
N LYS A 847 14.34 2.60 -26.30
CA LYS A 847 15.67 3.08 -25.88
C LYS A 847 16.82 2.30 -26.53
N CYS A 848 16.70 0.98 -26.67
CA CYS A 848 17.67 0.17 -27.41
C CYS A 848 17.72 0.55 -28.90
N TYR A 849 16.56 0.77 -29.53
CA TYR A 849 16.48 1.20 -30.94
C TYR A 849 17.10 2.58 -31.16
N HIS A 850 16.82 3.55 -30.28
CA HIS A 850 17.44 4.87 -30.34
C HIS A 850 18.94 4.85 -30.02
N GLY A 851 19.38 3.93 -29.16
CA GLY A 851 20.79 3.61 -28.94
C GLY A 851 21.41 2.70 -30.02
N GLY A 852 20.79 2.55 -31.19
CA GLY A 852 21.38 1.83 -32.33
C GLY A 852 21.45 0.31 -32.22
N LEU A 853 20.80 -0.32 -31.22
CA LEU A 853 20.84 -1.76 -31.00
C LEU A 853 19.64 -2.49 -31.63
N TYR A 854 19.91 -3.49 -32.48
CA TYR A 854 18.86 -4.32 -33.08
C TYR A 854 18.41 -5.47 -32.17
N VAL A 855 17.19 -5.39 -31.63
CA VAL A 855 16.64 -6.35 -30.65
C VAL A 855 15.35 -7.05 -31.14
N PRO A 856 15.42 -8.00 -32.09
CA PRO A 856 14.23 -8.70 -32.59
C PRO A 856 13.66 -9.78 -31.66
N VAL A 857 14.32 -10.10 -30.54
CA VAL A 857 13.94 -11.21 -29.64
C VAL A 857 13.73 -10.74 -28.21
N ILE A 858 12.60 -11.14 -27.62
CA ILE A 858 12.27 -10.93 -26.21
C ILE A 858 12.11 -12.30 -25.54
N SER A 859 12.69 -12.49 -24.36
CA SER A 859 12.72 -13.75 -23.62
C SER A 859 12.29 -13.54 -22.17
N PHE A 860 11.33 -14.34 -21.72
CA PHE A 860 10.70 -14.21 -20.41
C PHE A 860 10.14 -15.54 -19.89
N ASP A 861 9.83 -15.57 -18.60
CA ASP A 861 9.23 -16.73 -17.95
C ASP A 861 7.72 -16.89 -18.26
N GLY A 862 7.14 -17.99 -17.79
CA GLY A 862 5.72 -18.31 -18.01
C GLY A 862 4.74 -17.29 -17.43
N GLN A 863 5.13 -16.44 -16.47
CA GLN A 863 4.27 -15.38 -15.92
C GLN A 863 3.81 -14.38 -17.00
N TRP A 864 4.64 -14.12 -18.02
CA TRP A 864 4.39 -13.05 -19.00
C TRP A 864 3.92 -13.54 -20.38
N TYR A 865 3.52 -14.81 -20.49
CA TYR A 865 3.09 -15.43 -21.77
C TYR A 865 2.01 -14.62 -22.53
N THR A 866 1.16 -13.88 -21.81
CA THR A 866 0.13 -13.01 -22.40
C THR A 866 0.72 -11.96 -23.36
N ILE A 867 1.95 -11.50 -23.12
CA ILE A 867 2.66 -10.55 -24.01
C ILE A 867 3.01 -11.24 -25.35
N ALA A 868 3.43 -12.52 -25.32
CA ALA A 868 3.71 -13.29 -26.54
C ALA A 868 2.45 -13.57 -27.38
N VAL A 869 1.29 -13.75 -26.75
CA VAL A 869 0.08 -14.21 -27.42
C VAL A 869 -1.01 -13.13 -27.61
N ARG A 870 -0.79 -11.89 -27.15
CA ARG A 870 -1.75 -10.78 -27.33
C ARG A 870 -1.14 -9.40 -27.59
N SER A 871 -1.75 -8.69 -28.54
CA SER A 871 -1.46 -7.28 -28.87
C SER A 871 -1.77 -6.34 -27.70
N ALA A 872 -1.35 -5.08 -27.81
CA ALA A 872 -1.73 -4.03 -26.85
C ALA A 872 -3.27 -3.89 -26.71
N ASN A 873 -4.00 -4.08 -27.81
CA ASN A 873 -5.48 -4.09 -27.85
C ASN A 873 -6.10 -5.40 -27.32
N ASN A 874 -5.31 -6.26 -26.67
CA ASN A 874 -5.69 -7.57 -26.15
C ASN A 874 -6.14 -8.58 -27.24
N GLU A 875 -5.81 -8.34 -28.50
CA GLU A 875 -6.17 -9.20 -29.64
C GLU A 875 -5.21 -10.40 -29.76
N PRO A 876 -5.66 -11.58 -30.19
CA PRO A 876 -4.81 -12.77 -30.26
C PRO A 876 -3.74 -12.65 -31.36
N LEU A 877 -2.46 -12.72 -30.99
CA LEU A 877 -1.32 -12.76 -31.93
C LEU A 877 -1.03 -14.18 -32.48
N THR A 878 -1.80 -15.17 -32.06
CA THR A 878 -1.61 -16.57 -32.46
C THR A 878 -2.94 -17.26 -32.72
N ILE A 879 -2.97 -18.15 -33.72
CA ILE A 879 -4.15 -18.97 -34.05
C ILE A 879 -4.62 -19.76 -32.82
N LEU A 880 -3.69 -20.28 -32.00
CA LEU A 880 -4.02 -20.99 -30.76
C LEU A 880 -4.74 -20.09 -29.73
N GLN A 881 -4.38 -18.81 -29.61
CA GLN A 881 -5.08 -17.89 -28.71
C GLN A 881 -6.44 -17.44 -29.28
N LEU A 882 -6.54 -17.27 -30.59
CA LEU A 882 -7.83 -17.04 -31.28
C LEU A 882 -8.79 -18.21 -31.04
N MET A 883 -8.34 -19.46 -31.23
CA MET A 883 -9.13 -20.66 -30.98
C MET A 883 -9.61 -20.77 -29.52
N LYS A 884 -8.76 -20.43 -28.55
CA LYS A 884 -9.14 -20.37 -27.12
C LYS A 884 -10.23 -19.33 -26.86
N ASP A 885 -10.15 -18.17 -27.51
CA ASP A 885 -11.10 -17.07 -27.32
C ASP A 885 -12.45 -17.39 -27.96
N VAL A 886 -12.45 -17.91 -29.19
CA VAL A 886 -13.66 -18.43 -29.88
C VAL A 886 -14.32 -19.54 -29.06
N TYR A 887 -13.55 -20.49 -28.52
CA TYR A 887 -14.09 -21.55 -27.65
C TYR A 887 -14.70 -20.98 -26.36
N LYS A 888 -14.03 -20.01 -25.72
CA LYS A 888 -14.54 -19.32 -24.52
C LYS A 888 -15.84 -18.57 -24.80
N GLN A 889 -15.93 -17.89 -25.95
CA GLN A 889 -17.14 -17.20 -26.39
C GLN A 889 -18.27 -18.21 -26.67
N ALA A 890 -18.02 -19.25 -27.46
CA ALA A 890 -19.00 -20.30 -27.76
C ALA A 890 -19.55 -20.96 -26.49
N ARG A 891 -18.70 -21.25 -25.50
CA ARG A 891 -19.10 -21.80 -24.20
C ARG A 891 -19.99 -20.85 -23.37
N SER A 892 -19.99 -19.55 -23.65
CA SER A 892 -20.85 -18.56 -22.98
C SER A 892 -22.24 -18.41 -23.63
N ILE A 893 -22.41 -18.86 -24.88
CA ILE A 893 -23.67 -18.80 -25.62
C ILE A 893 -24.58 -19.96 -25.18
N LYS A 894 -25.87 -19.70 -24.94
CA LYS A 894 -26.82 -20.77 -24.59
C LYS A 894 -27.00 -21.72 -25.78
N LYS A 895 -27.21 -23.01 -25.51
CA LYS A 895 -27.49 -24.02 -26.54
C LYS A 895 -28.66 -23.64 -27.47
N SER A 896 -29.69 -22.98 -26.95
CA SER A 896 -30.81 -22.44 -27.75
C SER A 896 -30.34 -21.43 -28.80
N ASP A 897 -29.45 -20.53 -28.40
CA ASP A 897 -29.06 -19.35 -29.16
C ASP A 897 -27.97 -19.73 -30.16
N MET A 898 -27.08 -20.65 -29.77
CA MET A 898 -26.14 -21.31 -30.67
C MET A 898 -26.86 -22.16 -31.73
N LEU A 899 -27.90 -22.91 -31.35
CA LEU A 899 -28.74 -23.64 -32.33
C LEU A 899 -29.53 -22.69 -33.24
N LYS A 900 -29.95 -21.51 -32.76
CA LYS A 900 -30.56 -20.47 -33.59
C LYS A 900 -29.54 -19.91 -34.58
N HIS A 901 -28.33 -19.61 -34.14
CA HIS A 901 -27.23 -19.15 -35.01
C HIS A 901 -26.85 -20.20 -36.06
N MET A 902 -26.69 -21.47 -35.67
CA MET A 902 -26.44 -22.58 -36.60
C MET A 902 -27.61 -22.78 -37.57
N LYS A 903 -28.86 -22.57 -37.16
CA LYS A 903 -30.01 -22.55 -38.09
C LYS A 903 -29.97 -21.37 -39.04
N GLN A 904 -29.51 -20.18 -38.61
CA GLN A 904 -29.35 -19.01 -39.49
C GLN A 904 -28.20 -19.20 -40.50
N ILE A 905 -27.09 -19.80 -40.08
CA ILE A 905 -25.97 -20.18 -40.97
C ILE A 905 -26.40 -21.30 -41.94
N ASN A 906 -27.20 -22.27 -41.48
CA ASN A 906 -27.76 -23.33 -42.32
C ASN A 906 -29.06 -22.91 -43.07
N LEU A 907 -29.43 -21.62 -43.03
CA LEU A 907 -30.51 -21.02 -43.83
C LEU A 907 -29.99 -20.38 -45.12
N VAL A 908 -28.82 -20.82 -45.61
CA VAL A 908 -28.49 -20.69 -47.04
C VAL A 908 -29.68 -21.27 -47.83
N PRO A 909 -30.21 -20.56 -48.85
CA PRO A 909 -31.25 -21.11 -49.71
C PRO A 909 -30.83 -22.45 -50.32
N LYS A 910 -31.80 -23.27 -50.72
CA LYS A 910 -31.53 -24.35 -51.68
C LYS A 910 -31.27 -23.73 -53.06
N LEU A 911 -30.05 -23.25 -53.26
CA LEU A 911 -29.54 -22.82 -54.56
C LEU A 911 -29.55 -24.06 -55.47
N SER A 912 -30.32 -23.98 -56.55
CA SER A 912 -30.79 -25.14 -57.32
C SER A 912 -29.84 -25.54 -58.44
N ASN A 913 -28.97 -24.63 -58.86
CA ASN A 913 -27.98 -24.78 -59.93
C ASN A 913 -26.65 -24.11 -59.52
N ARG A 914 -25.68 -24.12 -60.44
CA ARG A 914 -24.34 -23.57 -60.19
C ARG A 914 -24.29 -22.05 -60.44
N GLU A 915 -25.13 -21.54 -61.34
CA GLU A 915 -25.23 -20.10 -61.63
C GLU A 915 -25.74 -19.30 -60.43
N GLU A 916 -26.83 -19.71 -59.76
CA GLU A 916 -27.36 -19.08 -58.53
C GLU A 916 -26.30 -18.96 -57.41
N VAL A 917 -25.35 -19.91 -57.35
CA VAL A 917 -24.24 -19.87 -56.39
C VAL A 917 -23.20 -18.82 -56.77
N PHE A 918 -22.86 -18.69 -58.06
CA PHE A 918 -21.96 -17.63 -58.53
C PHE A 918 -22.60 -16.25 -58.43
N GLU A 919 -23.87 -16.11 -58.81
CA GLU A 919 -24.61 -14.85 -58.76
C GLU A 919 -24.76 -14.35 -57.31
N LEU A 920 -25.00 -15.23 -56.33
CA LEU A 920 -24.99 -14.87 -54.91
C LEU A 920 -23.59 -14.44 -54.42
N ILE A 921 -22.52 -15.07 -54.92
CA ILE A 921 -21.13 -14.69 -54.62
C ILE A 921 -20.81 -13.31 -55.20
N ASP A 922 -21.12 -13.08 -56.47
CA ASP A 922 -20.83 -11.81 -57.15
C ASP A 922 -21.55 -10.64 -56.48
N ASN A 923 -22.86 -10.78 -56.22
CA ASN A 923 -23.65 -9.75 -55.53
C ASN A 923 -23.16 -9.45 -54.10
N GLN A 924 -22.59 -10.42 -53.37
CA GLN A 924 -22.07 -10.18 -52.01
C GLN A 924 -20.59 -9.75 -51.96
N VAL A 925 -19.83 -9.98 -53.04
CA VAL A 925 -18.41 -9.59 -53.12
C VAL A 925 -18.23 -8.18 -53.70
N GLU A 926 -19.12 -7.72 -54.59
CA GLU A 926 -19.02 -6.37 -55.17
C GLU A 926 -19.28 -5.25 -54.16
N ASP A 927 -20.14 -5.47 -53.16
CA ASP A 927 -20.35 -4.56 -52.02
C ASP A 927 -19.12 -4.47 -51.08
N LYS A 928 -18.15 -5.40 -51.16
CA LYS A 928 -17.04 -5.53 -50.20
C LYS A 928 -15.73 -6.07 -50.79
N ILE A 929 -15.11 -5.29 -51.69
CA ILE A 929 -13.78 -5.63 -52.23
C ILE A 929 -12.67 -5.19 -51.25
N THR A 930 -12.16 -6.13 -50.46
CA THR A 930 -10.95 -5.95 -49.62
C THR A 930 -9.81 -6.81 -50.15
N ILE A 931 -8.64 -6.21 -50.38
CA ILE A 931 -7.46 -6.90 -50.95
C ILE A 931 -6.72 -7.67 -49.85
N LEU A 932 -6.67 -9.01 -49.96
CA LEU A 932 -5.85 -9.87 -49.10
C LEU A 932 -4.52 -10.21 -49.79
N ASN A 933 -3.40 -9.83 -49.16
CA ASN A 933 -2.03 -10.16 -49.61
C ASN A 933 -1.75 -9.92 -51.10
N GLY A 934 -2.22 -8.78 -51.63
CA GLY A 934 -1.97 -8.35 -53.00
C GLY A 934 -2.64 -9.20 -54.09
N LYS A 935 -3.61 -10.06 -53.74
CA LYS A 935 -4.37 -10.85 -54.70
C LYS A 935 -5.87 -10.63 -54.54
N ASP A 936 -6.56 -10.59 -55.67
CA ASP A 936 -8.01 -10.55 -55.70
C ASP A 936 -8.60 -11.86 -55.16
N VAL A 937 -9.50 -11.71 -54.18
CA VAL A 937 -10.23 -12.80 -53.54
C VAL A 937 -11.23 -13.43 -54.53
N LYS A 938 -11.86 -12.64 -55.39
CA LYS A 938 -12.82 -13.10 -56.42
C LYS A 938 -12.12 -14.07 -57.38
N THR A 939 -10.99 -13.68 -57.96
CA THR A 939 -10.10 -14.52 -58.79
C THR A 939 -9.65 -15.80 -58.08
N THR A 940 -9.32 -15.72 -56.79
CA THR A 940 -8.85 -16.89 -56.01
C THR A 940 -9.97 -17.91 -55.80
N ILE A 941 -11.17 -17.46 -55.45
CA ILE A 941 -12.37 -18.31 -55.29
C ILE A 941 -12.79 -18.92 -56.64
N TYR A 942 -12.84 -18.13 -57.71
CA TYR A 942 -13.11 -18.63 -59.06
C TYR A 942 -12.12 -19.71 -59.51
N THR A 943 -10.83 -19.54 -59.22
CA THR A 943 -9.80 -20.53 -59.57
C THR A 943 -10.00 -21.87 -58.86
N LEU A 944 -10.40 -21.85 -57.57
CA LEU A 944 -10.72 -23.06 -56.81
C LEU A 944 -11.98 -23.76 -57.30
N LEU A 945 -13.03 -22.99 -57.63
CA LEU A 945 -14.31 -23.51 -58.14
C LEU A 945 -14.23 -24.03 -59.59
N LYS A 946 -13.28 -23.52 -60.40
CA LYS A 946 -13.06 -23.97 -61.78
C LYS A 946 -12.18 -25.21 -61.89
N LYS A 947 -11.33 -25.50 -60.88
CA LYS A 947 -10.42 -26.67 -60.87
C LYS A 947 -11.02 -27.99 -60.38
N LYS A 948 -12.29 -28.05 -60.00
CA LYS A 948 -12.96 -29.29 -59.55
C LYS A 948 -14.10 -29.70 -60.46
N GLU A 949 -13.80 -30.60 -61.39
CA GLU A 949 -14.79 -31.44 -62.06
C GLU A 949 -15.07 -32.67 -61.19
N THR A 950 -16.05 -32.59 -60.30
CA THR A 950 -16.50 -33.76 -59.50
C THR A 950 -17.90 -33.50 -58.91
N PRO A 951 -18.83 -34.48 -58.85
CA PRO A 951 -20.24 -34.20 -58.51
C PRO A 951 -20.55 -33.79 -57.05
N TYR A 952 -19.56 -33.72 -56.15
CA TYR A 952 -19.75 -33.46 -54.72
C TYR A 952 -19.97 -31.98 -54.36
N LEU A 953 -20.88 -31.27 -55.07
CA LEU A 953 -21.19 -29.86 -54.80
C LEU A 953 -21.84 -29.61 -53.42
N LEU A 954 -22.52 -30.61 -52.86
CA LEU A 954 -23.35 -30.48 -51.64
C LEU A 954 -22.58 -30.29 -50.32
N HIS A 955 -21.27 -30.55 -50.29
CA HIS A 955 -20.45 -30.33 -49.09
C HIS A 955 -19.55 -29.09 -49.16
N THR A 956 -19.35 -28.49 -50.34
CA THR A 956 -18.57 -27.26 -50.50
C THR A 956 -19.38 -26.00 -50.24
N SER A 957 -20.71 -26.02 -50.45
CA SER A 957 -21.58 -24.85 -50.24
C SER A 957 -21.55 -24.35 -48.80
N SER A 958 -21.53 -25.24 -47.80
CA SER A 958 -21.43 -24.86 -46.39
C SER A 958 -20.05 -24.30 -46.02
N THR A 959 -18.96 -24.76 -46.63
CA THR A 959 -17.62 -24.18 -46.44
C THR A 959 -17.50 -22.80 -47.08
N VAL A 960 -18.05 -22.61 -48.29
CA VAL A 960 -18.03 -21.31 -48.99
C VAL A 960 -18.96 -20.31 -48.31
N ALA A 961 -20.17 -20.72 -47.90
CA ALA A 961 -21.05 -19.87 -47.09
C ALA A 961 -20.42 -19.54 -45.72
N ALA A 962 -19.71 -20.47 -45.08
CA ALA A 962 -18.97 -20.19 -43.86
C ALA A 962 -17.79 -19.21 -44.06
N LEU A 963 -17.28 -19.02 -45.28
CA LEU A 963 -16.31 -17.96 -45.57
C LEU A 963 -16.99 -16.61 -45.82
N LEU A 964 -18.08 -16.60 -46.60
CA LEU A 964 -18.80 -15.37 -46.98
C LEU A 964 -19.57 -14.73 -45.80
N PHE A 965 -20.19 -15.55 -44.95
CA PHE A 965 -21.00 -15.06 -43.83
C PHE A 965 -20.22 -14.85 -42.51
N ASN A 966 -18.96 -15.32 -42.38
CA ASN A 966 -18.08 -14.99 -41.23
C ASN A 966 -17.36 -13.65 -41.41
N ASN A 967 -18.12 -12.60 -41.74
CA ASN A 967 -17.68 -11.22 -41.96
C ASN A 967 -17.16 -10.50 -40.68
N SER A 968 -16.81 -11.24 -39.63
CA SER A 968 -16.10 -10.76 -38.42
C SER A 968 -14.90 -11.62 -38.02
N THR A 969 -14.58 -12.65 -38.83
CA THR A 969 -13.54 -13.67 -38.53
C THR A 969 -12.61 -13.93 -39.72
N VAL A 970 -12.78 -13.16 -40.81
CA VAL A 970 -11.94 -13.19 -42.03
C VAL A 970 -11.36 -11.79 -42.33
N GLU A 971 -11.82 -10.74 -41.64
CA GLU A 971 -11.14 -9.43 -41.55
C GLU A 971 -9.98 -9.45 -40.52
N LYS A 972 -9.57 -10.63 -40.04
CA LYS A 972 -8.48 -10.89 -39.06
C LYS A 972 -7.77 -12.21 -39.37
#